data_AF-A0A7Y5V3C2-F1
#
_entry.id   AF-A0A7Y5V3C2-F1
#
_cell.length_a   1.000
_cell.length_b   1.000
_cell.length_c   1.000
_cell.angle_alpha   90.00
_cell.angle_beta   90.00
_cell.angle_gamma   90.00
#
_symmetry.space_group_name_H-M   'P 1'
#
loop_
_entity.id
_entity.type
_entity.pdbx_description
1 polymer ?
#
loop_
_entity_poly.entity_id
_entity_poly.type
_entity_poly.pdbx_seq_one_letter_code
_entity_poly.pdbx_strand_id
1 'polypeptide(L)'
;MPFEYESLVGYLVVVGGRSISQPPPGALVEMSPRRAARGREADTFYALAMPAGATPAAADFYAALTRDAAAHYFDGSGSVTSGIRAALMMLNERLHEQNLREGWALEAAMICGVLRGSDLFVGRVGGGLILLQKAGITQVFPADPEDDDQLYTPPLGVQPIPDVRLTRYTVAANTRLVFADPGLLEQPLDETRAALGAEDIGAALAALREKVKRTVTLMLIEMTPPLTQPSYPARVGESSAAIRGGEAAGVATDPPPKSAAAAADKLTPVIVPRAARRDNPFKALGSGLAKRAARVVELVSHLFERLVPAPKEGERSWLSSPAAAGVAVLLPVVLVAGVILLWVSGTGESEFDSCVDRALTAADTARTIASGDLTGVVAAWNAVILVVDECSALREEPDAALDALRREARSILDRLQNIARRAQTPIYAFPNAQLTDVALQGDDMYVLDSNNQQVYRVALTEDGLGVLAGSYEPIPAMRRGGRVINFDVGTLVDIAWADNGAGLPASNVITALDENGLLIACPPRFLQDCAAQQLPGVETWESPKTMQYWEGRLYILDPGSNQIWRYDPSGGSFGSMPLEYFAGVTRPDITSAVDFAITSVGDIYLLLNTGVVARFRAGEQQDFAFTFPTTQTLTSPRAMYMNTNPIAQGLFFVEQETRTVYETTMAGTFISAYRADDETLYNSLNDLVVDSNLGLVYALSGNSIFAFRRDG
;
A
#
# COMPACT_ATOMS: atom_id res chain seq x y z
N MET A 1 9.71 -13.47 -25.92
CA MET A 1 8.72 -12.60 -26.59
C MET A 1 7.84 -12.06 -25.48
N PRO A 2 7.57 -10.75 -25.40
CA PRO A 2 6.66 -10.21 -24.39
C PRO A 2 5.28 -10.86 -24.57
N PHE A 3 4.61 -11.20 -23.47
CA PHE A 3 3.21 -11.64 -23.50
C PHE A 3 2.39 -10.54 -24.16
N GLU A 4 1.53 -10.91 -25.12
CA GLU A 4 0.69 -9.93 -25.84
C GLU A 4 -0.53 -9.50 -25.00
N TYR A 5 -0.92 -10.34 -24.02
CA TYR A 5 -1.98 -10.10 -23.06
C TYR A 5 -1.59 -10.67 -21.69
N GLU A 6 -1.96 -9.97 -20.62
CA GLU A 6 -2.04 -10.49 -19.25
C GLU A 6 -3.48 -10.97 -18.98
N SER A 7 -3.69 -11.72 -17.90
CA SER A 7 -5.01 -12.26 -17.57
C SER A 7 -5.36 -12.03 -16.11
N LEU A 8 -6.41 -11.25 -15.88
CA LEU A 8 -7.05 -11.13 -14.59
C LEU A 8 -7.98 -12.33 -14.41
N VAL A 9 -7.91 -13.04 -13.28
CA VAL A 9 -8.72 -14.23 -13.05
C VAL A 9 -9.45 -14.09 -11.73
N GLY A 10 -10.76 -14.33 -11.76
CA GLY A 10 -11.59 -14.41 -10.57
C GLY A 10 -12.44 -15.67 -10.56
N TYR A 11 -12.95 -16.01 -9.38
CA TYR A 11 -13.69 -17.25 -9.15
C TYR A 11 -15.03 -16.94 -8.52
N LEU A 12 -16.05 -17.72 -8.87
CA LEU A 12 -17.32 -17.74 -8.14
C LEU A 12 -17.73 -19.18 -7.90
N VAL A 13 -17.83 -19.53 -6.62
CA VAL A 13 -18.37 -20.82 -6.19
C VAL A 13 -19.61 -20.54 -5.36
N VAL A 14 -20.76 -21.00 -5.82
CA VAL A 14 -22.03 -20.95 -5.09
C VAL A 14 -22.41 -22.37 -4.74
N VAL A 15 -22.75 -22.65 -3.49
CA VAL A 15 -23.27 -23.95 -3.04
C VAL A 15 -24.55 -23.70 -2.26
N GLY A 16 -25.68 -24.23 -2.75
CA GLY A 16 -26.98 -24.03 -2.11
C GLY A 16 -27.38 -22.56 -1.96
N GLY A 17 -26.97 -21.70 -2.91
CA GLY A 17 -27.28 -20.26 -2.93
C GLY A 17 -26.36 -19.38 -2.06
N ARG A 18 -25.32 -19.95 -1.43
CA ARG A 18 -24.29 -19.19 -0.70
C ARG A 18 -22.97 -19.19 -1.48
N SER A 19 -22.37 -18.02 -1.62
CA SER A 19 -21.05 -17.87 -2.22
C SER A 19 -19.92 -18.27 -1.26
N ILE A 20 -18.90 -18.93 -1.76
CA ILE A 20 -17.68 -19.30 -1.04
C ILE A 20 -16.53 -18.41 -1.54
N SER A 21 -15.80 -17.78 -0.62
CA SER A 21 -14.75 -16.79 -0.92
C SER A 21 -13.37 -17.40 -1.22
N GLN A 22 -13.29 -18.70 -1.48
CA GLN A 22 -12.04 -19.39 -1.82
C GLN A 22 -12.07 -19.86 -3.28
N PRO A 23 -10.92 -19.85 -3.99
CA PRO A 23 -10.83 -20.49 -5.30
C PRO A 23 -11.28 -21.95 -5.21
N PRO A 24 -12.06 -22.46 -6.19
CA PRO A 24 -12.42 -23.87 -6.17
C PRO A 24 -11.13 -24.71 -6.26
N PRO A 25 -11.00 -25.80 -5.48
CA PRO A 25 -9.78 -26.62 -5.48
C PRO A 25 -9.37 -27.12 -6.87
N GLY A 26 -10.33 -27.29 -7.78
CA GLY A 26 -10.10 -27.66 -9.16
C GLY A 26 -9.77 -26.50 -10.10
N ALA A 27 -9.54 -25.27 -9.64
CA ALA A 27 -9.08 -24.17 -10.50
C ALA A 27 -7.56 -24.04 -10.51
N LEU A 28 -6.99 -23.84 -11.69
CA LEU A 28 -5.55 -23.59 -11.87
C LEU A 28 -5.32 -22.56 -12.98
N VAL A 29 -4.38 -21.66 -12.74
CA VAL A 29 -3.79 -20.79 -13.76
C VAL A 29 -2.28 -20.92 -13.61
N GLU A 30 -1.61 -21.35 -14.67
CA GLU A 30 -0.18 -21.62 -14.64
C GLU A 30 0.50 -21.01 -15.87
N MET A 31 1.49 -20.16 -15.62
CA MET A 31 2.38 -19.66 -16.67
C MET A 31 3.43 -20.71 -17.00
N SER A 32 4.00 -20.64 -18.20
CA SER A 32 5.05 -21.56 -18.64
C SER A 32 6.18 -21.71 -17.60
N PRO A 33 6.44 -22.93 -17.09
CA PRO A 33 7.52 -23.19 -16.16
C PRO A 33 8.89 -23.10 -16.85
N ARG A 34 9.96 -22.83 -16.07
CA ARG A 34 11.33 -22.65 -16.61
C ARG A 34 11.86 -23.83 -17.44
N ARG A 35 11.35 -25.04 -17.21
CA ARG A 35 11.75 -26.27 -17.91
C ARG A 35 10.71 -26.76 -18.93
N ALA A 36 9.80 -25.90 -19.37
CA ALA A 36 8.81 -26.27 -20.37
C ALA A 36 9.46 -26.75 -21.67
N ALA A 37 8.80 -27.67 -22.35
CA ALA A 37 9.17 -28.14 -23.67
C ALA A 37 9.26 -26.99 -24.66
N ARG A 38 10.19 -27.12 -25.61
CA ARG A 38 10.43 -26.10 -26.63
C ARG A 38 9.13 -25.75 -27.37
N GLY A 39 8.84 -24.45 -27.46
CA GLY A 39 7.61 -23.93 -28.08
C GLY A 39 6.42 -23.77 -27.13
N ARG A 40 6.62 -23.94 -25.81
CA ARG A 40 5.65 -23.70 -24.74
C ARG A 40 5.99 -22.49 -23.87
N GLU A 41 7.10 -21.80 -24.13
CA GLU A 41 7.72 -20.81 -23.24
C GLU A 41 6.87 -19.55 -23.03
N ALA A 42 5.92 -19.29 -23.93
CA ALA A 42 5.04 -18.13 -23.90
C ALA A 42 3.56 -18.51 -23.70
N ASP A 43 3.29 -19.77 -23.35
CA ASP A 43 1.92 -20.25 -23.15
C ASP A 43 1.48 -20.00 -21.70
N THR A 44 0.21 -19.60 -21.54
CA THR A 44 -0.48 -19.60 -20.24
C THR A 44 -1.56 -20.67 -20.25
N PHE A 45 -1.52 -21.56 -19.26
CA PHE A 45 -2.44 -22.70 -19.11
C PHE A 45 -3.50 -22.38 -18.06
N TYR A 46 -4.76 -22.61 -18.40
CA TYR A 46 -5.92 -22.46 -17.53
C TYR A 46 -6.58 -23.82 -17.38
N ALA A 47 -7.01 -24.21 -16.19
CA ALA A 47 -7.79 -25.42 -16.00
C ALA A 47 -8.85 -25.28 -14.91
N LEU A 48 -10.00 -25.89 -15.16
CA LEU A 48 -11.08 -26.03 -14.19
C LEU A 48 -11.56 -27.50 -14.18
N ALA A 49 -11.28 -28.21 -13.08
CA ALA A 49 -11.78 -29.54 -12.79
C ALA A 49 -13.00 -29.45 -11.85
N MET A 50 -14.07 -30.16 -12.19
CA MET A 50 -15.36 -30.06 -11.52
C MET A 50 -15.93 -31.45 -11.23
N PRO A 51 -16.72 -31.62 -10.15
CA PRO A 51 -17.42 -32.87 -9.89
C PRO A 51 -18.40 -33.22 -11.02
N ALA A 52 -18.43 -34.49 -11.44
CA ALA A 52 -19.36 -34.96 -12.48
C ALA A 52 -20.13 -36.25 -12.14
N GLY A 53 -19.73 -36.96 -11.08
CA GLY A 53 -20.36 -38.20 -10.63
C GLY A 53 -21.24 -38.03 -9.38
N ALA A 54 -21.94 -39.11 -9.01
CA ALA A 54 -22.85 -39.13 -7.85
C ALA A 54 -22.11 -38.97 -6.50
N THR A 55 -20.81 -39.31 -6.46
CA THR A 55 -19.97 -39.17 -5.27
C THR A 55 -18.88 -38.13 -5.54
N PRO A 56 -18.97 -36.93 -4.97
CA PRO A 56 -17.91 -35.93 -5.12
C PRO A 56 -16.62 -36.40 -4.43
N ALA A 57 -15.48 -36.17 -5.07
CA ALA A 57 -14.17 -36.50 -4.52
C ALA A 57 -13.69 -35.44 -3.52
N ALA A 58 -12.60 -35.73 -2.80
CA ALA A 58 -11.94 -34.75 -1.93
C ALA A 58 -11.35 -33.57 -2.75
N ALA A 59 -11.19 -32.41 -2.12
CA ALA A 59 -10.63 -31.21 -2.76
C ALA A 59 -9.26 -31.47 -3.43
N ASP A 60 -8.37 -32.20 -2.73
CA ASP A 60 -7.03 -32.53 -3.20
C ASP A 60 -7.01 -33.31 -4.51
N PHE A 61 -8.06 -34.09 -4.78
CA PHE A 61 -8.19 -34.83 -6.03
C PHE A 61 -8.33 -33.88 -7.23
N TYR A 62 -9.22 -32.89 -7.15
CA TYR A 62 -9.43 -31.92 -8.22
C TYR A 62 -8.21 -31.02 -8.43
N ALA A 63 -7.53 -30.63 -7.34
CA ALA A 63 -6.29 -29.87 -7.40
C ALA A 63 -5.14 -30.67 -8.03
N ALA A 64 -5.06 -31.98 -7.76
CA ALA A 64 -4.08 -32.85 -8.39
C ALA A 64 -4.35 -33.01 -9.90
N LEU A 65 -5.61 -33.17 -10.32
CA LEU A 65 -5.97 -33.29 -11.74
C LEU A 65 -5.51 -32.09 -12.56
N THR A 66 -5.80 -30.86 -12.11
CA THR A 66 -5.41 -29.66 -12.86
C THR A 66 -3.89 -29.50 -12.92
N ARG A 67 -3.19 -29.76 -11.81
CA ARG A 67 -1.73 -29.70 -11.75
C ARG A 67 -1.07 -30.73 -12.67
N ASP A 68 -1.57 -31.96 -12.65
CA ASP A 68 -1.05 -33.05 -13.50
C ASP A 68 -1.31 -32.75 -14.99
N ALA A 69 -2.45 -32.14 -15.35
CA ALA A 69 -2.71 -31.68 -16.72
C ALA A 69 -1.73 -30.59 -17.16
N ALA A 70 -1.49 -29.57 -16.33
CA ALA A 70 -0.59 -28.47 -16.64
C ALA A 70 0.86 -28.98 -16.80
N ALA A 71 1.33 -29.80 -15.86
CA ALA A 71 2.65 -30.42 -15.92
C ALA A 71 2.83 -31.23 -17.22
N HIS A 72 1.85 -32.09 -17.55
CA HIS A 72 1.91 -32.90 -18.77
C HIS A 72 1.87 -32.05 -20.04
N TYR A 73 1.09 -30.96 -20.05
CA TYR A 73 1.04 -30.03 -21.17
C TYR A 73 2.40 -29.33 -21.40
N PHE A 74 3.01 -28.82 -20.33
CA PHE A 74 4.27 -28.08 -20.42
C PHE A 74 5.46 -28.98 -20.68
N ASP A 75 5.48 -30.23 -20.20
CA ASP A 75 6.52 -31.21 -20.51
C ASP A 75 6.35 -31.78 -21.94
N GLY A 76 5.15 -31.67 -22.51
CA GLY A 76 4.77 -32.22 -23.80
C GLY A 76 5.20 -31.36 -25.01
N SER A 77 5.82 -32.00 -26.00
CA SER A 77 6.06 -31.41 -27.32
C SER A 77 4.83 -31.55 -28.25
N GLY A 78 4.76 -30.74 -29.31
CA GLY A 78 3.70 -30.80 -30.33
C GLY A 78 2.87 -29.51 -30.42
N SER A 79 1.71 -29.58 -31.09
CA SER A 79 0.81 -28.43 -31.19
C SER A 79 0.09 -28.18 -29.85
N VAL A 80 -0.50 -26.98 -29.68
CA VAL A 80 -1.34 -26.69 -28.51
C VAL A 80 -2.50 -27.68 -28.39
N THR A 81 -3.20 -27.93 -29.49
CA THR A 81 -4.34 -28.85 -29.52
C THR A 81 -3.96 -30.30 -29.24
N SER A 82 -2.78 -30.76 -29.71
CA SER A 82 -2.29 -32.09 -29.37
C SER A 82 -1.87 -32.20 -27.91
N GLY A 83 -1.28 -31.13 -27.35
CA GLY A 83 -0.89 -31.06 -25.94
C GLY A 83 -2.10 -31.13 -24.99
N ILE A 84 -3.14 -30.31 -25.24
CA ILE A 84 -4.38 -30.35 -24.45
C ILE A 84 -5.02 -31.74 -24.52
N ARG A 85 -5.11 -32.32 -25.73
CA ARG A 85 -5.66 -33.66 -25.92
C ARG A 85 -4.85 -34.73 -25.18
N ALA A 86 -3.52 -34.67 -25.26
CA ALA A 86 -2.65 -35.62 -24.57
C ALA A 86 -2.80 -35.54 -23.05
N ALA A 87 -2.86 -34.33 -22.48
CA ALA A 87 -3.09 -34.13 -21.05
C ALA A 87 -4.43 -34.74 -20.59
N LEU A 88 -5.52 -34.47 -21.30
CA LEU A 88 -6.84 -35.02 -20.98
C LEU A 88 -6.91 -36.55 -21.17
N MET A 89 -6.24 -37.09 -22.19
CA MET A 89 -6.15 -38.54 -22.40
C MET A 89 -5.38 -39.22 -21.27
N MET A 90 -4.24 -38.67 -20.87
CA MET A 90 -3.41 -39.19 -19.77
C MET A 90 -4.21 -39.21 -18.45
N LEU A 91 -4.90 -38.11 -18.13
CA LEU A 91 -5.73 -38.06 -16.93
C LEU A 91 -6.87 -39.08 -16.96
N ASN A 92 -7.53 -39.21 -18.13
CA ASN A 92 -8.61 -40.18 -18.28
C ASN A 92 -8.11 -41.62 -18.11
N GLU A 93 -6.99 -41.98 -18.73
CA GLU A 93 -6.40 -43.32 -18.63
C GLU A 93 -6.11 -43.67 -17.17
N ARG A 94 -5.46 -42.75 -16.43
CA ARG A 94 -5.18 -42.93 -15.00
C ARG A 94 -6.46 -43.11 -14.17
N LEU A 95 -7.48 -42.28 -14.39
CA LEU A 95 -8.75 -42.36 -13.67
C LEU A 95 -9.53 -43.64 -14.01
N HIS A 96 -9.58 -43.99 -15.29
CA HIS A 96 -10.31 -45.16 -15.76
C HIS A 96 -9.70 -46.45 -15.22
N GLU A 97 -8.36 -46.57 -15.24
CA GLU A 97 -7.67 -47.70 -14.64
C GLU A 97 -7.91 -47.80 -13.13
N GLN A 98 -7.88 -46.67 -12.42
CA GLN A 98 -8.14 -46.65 -10.99
C GLN A 98 -9.57 -47.10 -10.67
N ASN A 99 -10.56 -46.57 -11.39
CA ASN A 99 -11.97 -46.94 -11.23
C ASN A 99 -12.20 -48.44 -11.50
N LEU A 100 -11.52 -49.02 -12.49
CA LEU A 100 -11.57 -50.45 -12.77
C LEU A 100 -10.97 -51.32 -11.65
N ARG A 101 -9.90 -50.84 -10.99
CA ARG A 101 -9.22 -51.59 -9.92
C ARG A 101 -9.96 -51.54 -8.60
N GLU A 102 -10.44 -50.37 -8.22
CA GLU A 102 -10.90 -50.10 -6.85
C GLU A 102 -12.43 -50.16 -6.71
N GLY A 103 -13.19 -50.14 -7.81
CA GLY A 103 -14.64 -50.35 -7.81
C GLY A 103 -15.49 -49.16 -7.32
N TRP A 104 -14.87 -48.02 -7.01
CA TRP A 104 -15.52 -46.72 -6.77
C TRP A 104 -15.29 -45.82 -7.98
N ALA A 105 -16.34 -45.14 -8.44
CA ALA A 105 -16.30 -44.31 -9.64
C ALA A 105 -15.91 -42.88 -9.28
N LEU A 106 -14.61 -42.57 -9.39
CA LEU A 106 -14.13 -41.19 -9.40
C LEU A 106 -14.34 -40.59 -10.79
N GLU A 107 -15.15 -39.55 -10.86
CA GLU A 107 -15.54 -38.90 -12.11
C GLU A 107 -15.36 -37.39 -12.02
N ALA A 108 -14.78 -36.79 -13.06
CA ALA A 108 -14.57 -35.35 -13.14
C ALA A 108 -14.86 -34.80 -14.54
N ALA A 109 -15.53 -33.65 -14.59
CA ALA A 109 -15.54 -32.81 -15.77
C ALA A 109 -14.31 -31.90 -15.75
N MET A 110 -13.75 -31.60 -16.92
CA MET A 110 -12.55 -30.79 -17.02
C MET A 110 -12.63 -29.85 -18.21
N ILE A 111 -12.25 -28.60 -17.97
CA ILE A 111 -12.00 -27.59 -19.00
C ILE A 111 -10.52 -27.20 -18.91
N CYS A 112 -9.84 -27.16 -20.05
CA CYS A 112 -8.47 -26.67 -20.18
C CYS A 112 -8.42 -25.56 -21.23
N GLY A 113 -7.65 -24.51 -20.97
CA GLY A 113 -7.40 -23.41 -21.90
C GLY A 113 -5.91 -23.15 -22.04
N VAL A 114 -5.47 -22.75 -23.22
CA VAL A 114 -4.11 -22.29 -23.47
C VAL A 114 -4.17 -21.00 -24.26
N LEU A 115 -3.63 -19.94 -23.67
CA LEU A 115 -3.39 -18.69 -24.36
C LEU A 115 -1.99 -18.68 -24.96
N ARG A 116 -1.89 -18.44 -26.26
CA ARG A 116 -0.63 -18.28 -27.01
C ARG A 116 -0.74 -17.07 -27.93
N GLY A 117 -0.09 -15.97 -27.57
CA GLY A 117 -0.27 -14.69 -28.26
C GLY A 117 -1.74 -14.25 -28.16
N SER A 118 -2.37 -13.95 -29.30
CA SER A 118 -3.81 -13.67 -29.40
C SER A 118 -4.72 -14.89 -29.56
N ASP A 119 -4.17 -16.10 -29.70
CA ASP A 119 -4.96 -17.31 -29.91
C ASP A 119 -5.20 -18.03 -28.57
N LEU A 120 -6.47 -18.30 -28.27
CA LEU A 120 -6.91 -19.08 -27.12
C LEU A 120 -7.46 -20.43 -27.60
N PHE A 121 -6.79 -21.51 -27.22
CA PHE A 121 -7.23 -22.87 -27.49
C PHE A 121 -7.90 -23.42 -26.25
N VAL A 122 -9.12 -23.93 -26.36
CA VAL A 122 -9.82 -24.54 -25.23
C VAL A 122 -10.23 -25.97 -25.55
N GLY A 123 -10.17 -26.83 -24.54
CA GLY A 123 -10.62 -28.20 -24.59
C GLY A 123 -11.49 -28.54 -23.39
N ARG A 124 -12.46 -29.42 -23.58
CA ARG A 124 -13.30 -29.92 -22.49
C ARG A 124 -13.53 -31.43 -22.59
N VAL A 125 -13.82 -32.03 -21.44
CA VAL A 125 -14.38 -33.37 -21.27
C VAL A 125 -15.44 -33.30 -20.17
N GLY A 126 -16.57 -33.97 -20.34
CA GLY A 126 -17.68 -33.89 -19.39
C GLY A 126 -18.58 -32.66 -19.59
N GLY A 127 -19.32 -32.29 -18.56
CA GLY A 127 -20.32 -31.20 -18.57
C GLY A 127 -19.76 -29.77 -18.58
N GLY A 128 -18.52 -29.51 -19.03
CA GLY A 128 -17.94 -28.16 -18.94
C GLY A 128 -18.58 -27.14 -19.90
N LEU A 129 -18.95 -25.95 -19.42
CA LEU A 129 -19.46 -24.84 -20.22
C LEU A 129 -18.39 -23.75 -20.38
N ILE A 130 -18.24 -23.23 -21.59
CA ILE A 130 -17.35 -22.12 -21.90
C ILE A 130 -18.13 -20.97 -22.52
N LEU A 131 -17.96 -19.75 -22.00
CA LEU A 131 -18.48 -18.52 -22.59
C LEU A 131 -17.33 -17.59 -22.92
N LEU A 132 -17.30 -17.03 -24.13
CA LEU A 132 -16.34 -16.00 -24.53
C LEU A 132 -17.08 -14.75 -24.96
N GLN A 133 -16.94 -13.68 -24.21
CA GLN A 133 -17.46 -12.36 -24.57
C GLN A 133 -16.35 -11.49 -25.14
N LYS A 134 -16.56 -11.03 -26.38
CA LYS A 134 -15.63 -10.16 -27.10
C LYS A 134 -16.44 -9.07 -27.81
N ALA A 135 -16.14 -7.81 -27.50
CA ALA A 135 -16.81 -6.65 -28.09
C ALA A 135 -18.35 -6.73 -28.04
N GLY A 136 -18.89 -7.16 -26.90
CA GLY A 136 -20.34 -7.34 -26.68
C GLY A 136 -20.96 -8.59 -27.32
N ILE A 137 -20.20 -9.35 -28.13
CA ILE A 137 -20.67 -10.61 -28.72
C ILE A 137 -20.23 -11.76 -27.81
N THR A 138 -21.19 -12.60 -27.41
CA THR A 138 -20.92 -13.78 -26.57
C THR A 138 -21.02 -15.06 -27.40
N GLN A 139 -19.93 -15.82 -27.42
CA GLN A 139 -19.86 -17.15 -28.01
C GLN A 139 -19.95 -18.20 -26.90
N VAL A 140 -20.68 -19.29 -27.15
CA VAL A 140 -20.87 -20.38 -26.19
C VAL A 140 -20.22 -21.65 -26.76
N PHE A 141 -19.62 -22.46 -25.89
CA PHE A 141 -19.14 -23.79 -26.23
C PHE A 141 -19.55 -24.79 -25.13
N PRO A 142 -20.34 -25.83 -25.45
CA PRO A 142 -20.80 -26.23 -26.80
C PRO A 142 -21.69 -25.19 -27.49
N ALA A 143 -21.74 -25.24 -28.83
CA ALA A 143 -22.41 -24.22 -29.65
C ALA A 143 -23.92 -24.17 -29.39
N ASP A 144 -24.51 -25.34 -29.08
CA ASP A 144 -25.87 -25.47 -28.61
C ASP A 144 -25.85 -26.00 -27.16
N PRO A 145 -25.93 -25.11 -26.15
CA PRO A 145 -25.96 -25.52 -24.75
C PRO A 145 -27.33 -26.07 -24.31
N GLU A 146 -28.38 -25.96 -25.13
CA GLU A 146 -29.70 -26.56 -24.85
C GLU A 146 -29.78 -28.03 -25.29
N ASP A 147 -28.86 -28.46 -26.15
CA ASP A 147 -28.71 -29.86 -26.56
C ASP A 147 -27.94 -30.65 -25.48
N ASP A 148 -28.68 -31.43 -24.70
CA ASP A 148 -28.14 -32.27 -23.61
C ASP A 148 -27.02 -33.21 -24.09
N ASP A 149 -27.09 -33.74 -25.32
CA ASP A 149 -26.06 -34.64 -25.88
C ASP A 149 -24.75 -33.89 -26.21
N GLN A 150 -24.86 -32.59 -26.47
CA GLN A 150 -23.70 -31.72 -26.62
C GLN A 150 -23.19 -31.21 -25.29
N LEU A 151 -24.04 -30.94 -24.31
CA LEU A 151 -23.65 -30.39 -23.01
C LEU A 151 -23.06 -31.47 -22.10
N TYR A 152 -23.77 -32.58 -21.92
CA TYR A 152 -23.44 -33.66 -20.98
C TYR A 152 -22.71 -34.82 -21.66
N THR A 153 -21.47 -34.57 -22.06
CA THR A 153 -20.59 -35.66 -22.53
C THR A 153 -20.09 -36.52 -21.37
N PRO A 154 -19.68 -37.79 -21.61
CA PRO A 154 -19.11 -38.64 -20.56
C PRO A 154 -17.92 -37.97 -19.85
N PRO A 155 -17.90 -37.93 -18.51
CA PRO A 155 -16.79 -37.33 -17.76
C PRO A 155 -15.53 -38.21 -17.78
N LEU A 156 -14.42 -37.64 -17.31
CA LEU A 156 -13.16 -38.38 -17.17
C LEU A 156 -13.33 -39.55 -16.21
N GLY A 157 -12.71 -40.69 -16.55
CA GLY A 157 -12.72 -41.91 -15.74
C GLY A 157 -13.82 -42.91 -16.08
N VAL A 158 -14.80 -42.53 -16.91
CA VAL A 158 -15.94 -43.40 -17.29
C VAL A 158 -15.60 -44.27 -18.50
N GLN A 159 -15.18 -43.65 -19.60
CA GLN A 159 -14.86 -44.34 -20.84
C GLN A 159 -13.35 -44.58 -20.96
N PRO A 160 -12.91 -45.65 -21.65
CA PRO A 160 -11.48 -45.90 -21.86
C PRO A 160 -10.80 -44.81 -22.70
N ILE A 161 -11.56 -44.17 -23.60
CA ILE A 161 -11.10 -43.04 -24.41
C ILE A 161 -12.05 -41.86 -24.12
N PRO A 162 -11.53 -40.70 -23.67
CA PRO A 162 -12.38 -39.56 -23.36
C PRO A 162 -12.87 -38.84 -24.64
N ASP A 163 -14.10 -38.32 -24.62
CA ASP A 163 -14.62 -37.43 -25.67
C ASP A 163 -14.06 -36.01 -25.50
N VAL A 164 -12.82 -35.80 -25.98
CA VAL A 164 -12.15 -34.49 -25.95
C VAL A 164 -12.64 -33.61 -27.08
N ARG A 165 -13.41 -32.57 -26.72
CA ARG A 165 -13.87 -31.53 -27.66
C ARG A 165 -12.99 -30.29 -27.53
N LEU A 166 -12.53 -29.77 -28.68
CA LEU A 166 -11.61 -28.63 -28.75
C LEU A 166 -12.21 -27.52 -29.62
N THR A 167 -11.95 -26.27 -29.26
CA THR A 167 -12.19 -25.12 -30.12
C THR A 167 -11.09 -24.07 -29.96
N ARG A 168 -11.05 -23.10 -30.86
CA ARG A 168 -10.09 -22.01 -30.85
C ARG A 168 -10.81 -20.68 -30.99
N TYR A 169 -10.42 -19.74 -30.15
CA TYR A 169 -10.84 -18.35 -30.20
C TYR A 169 -9.64 -17.44 -30.47
N THR A 170 -9.92 -16.25 -30.98
CA THR A 170 -8.94 -15.17 -31.02
C THR A 170 -9.38 -14.12 -30.01
N VAL A 171 -8.54 -13.84 -29.02
CA VAL A 171 -8.80 -12.87 -27.96
C VAL A 171 -8.33 -11.48 -28.36
N ALA A 172 -8.79 -10.48 -27.62
CA ALA A 172 -8.33 -9.10 -27.67
C ALA A 172 -8.37 -8.52 -26.24
N ALA A 173 -7.86 -7.30 -26.04
CA ALA A 173 -8.04 -6.60 -24.78
C ALA A 173 -9.53 -6.54 -24.39
N ASN A 174 -9.81 -6.69 -23.09
CA ASN A 174 -11.13 -6.76 -22.47
C ASN A 174 -11.99 -7.94 -22.96
N THR A 175 -11.38 -8.98 -23.54
CA THR A 175 -12.09 -10.24 -23.81
C THR A 175 -12.29 -10.98 -22.48
N ARG A 176 -13.53 -11.34 -22.17
CA ARG A 176 -13.88 -12.11 -20.99
C ARG A 176 -14.19 -13.56 -21.36
N LEU A 177 -13.63 -14.50 -20.60
CA LEU A 177 -13.77 -15.94 -20.78
C LEU A 177 -14.29 -16.53 -19.47
N VAL A 178 -15.34 -17.35 -19.55
CA VAL A 178 -15.90 -18.09 -18.40
C VAL A 178 -15.68 -19.56 -18.64
N PHE A 179 -15.10 -20.26 -17.67
CA PHE A 179 -15.20 -21.70 -17.52
C PHE A 179 -16.16 -21.98 -16.37
N ALA A 180 -17.22 -22.75 -16.61
CA ALA A 180 -18.23 -23.05 -15.61
C ALA A 180 -18.78 -24.48 -15.75
N ASP A 181 -19.46 -24.96 -14.72
CA ASP A 181 -20.35 -26.12 -14.84
C ASP A 181 -21.71 -25.72 -15.45
N PRO A 182 -22.56 -26.71 -15.83
CA PRO A 182 -23.87 -26.46 -16.43
C PRO A 182 -24.84 -25.65 -15.57
N GLY A 183 -24.61 -25.56 -14.25
CA GLY A 183 -25.43 -24.78 -13.33
C GLY A 183 -25.53 -23.30 -13.72
N LEU A 184 -24.57 -22.78 -14.49
CA LEU A 184 -24.66 -21.42 -15.03
C LEU A 184 -25.82 -21.22 -16.02
N LEU A 185 -26.27 -22.28 -16.69
CA LEU A 185 -27.40 -22.25 -17.64
C LEU A 185 -28.77 -22.23 -16.96
N GLU A 186 -28.83 -22.41 -15.65
CA GLU A 186 -30.09 -22.26 -14.92
C GLU A 186 -30.56 -20.80 -14.86
N GLN A 187 -29.69 -19.84 -15.22
CA GLN A 187 -30.06 -18.45 -15.44
C GLN A 187 -30.20 -18.16 -16.95
N PRO A 188 -31.11 -17.24 -17.35
CA PRO A 188 -31.22 -16.84 -18.75
C PRO A 188 -29.87 -16.33 -19.27
N LEU A 189 -29.46 -16.83 -20.44
CA LEU A 189 -28.15 -16.49 -21.02
C LEU A 189 -27.99 -14.97 -21.24
N ASP A 190 -29.08 -14.25 -21.50
CA ASP A 190 -29.06 -12.79 -21.64
C ASP A 190 -28.68 -12.07 -20.34
N GLU A 191 -29.05 -12.60 -19.18
CA GLU A 191 -28.62 -12.05 -17.89
C GLU A 191 -27.14 -12.30 -17.65
N THR A 192 -26.64 -13.50 -17.98
CA THR A 192 -25.21 -13.82 -17.95
C THR A 192 -24.42 -12.92 -18.89
N ARG A 193 -24.94 -12.67 -20.11
CA ARG A 193 -24.32 -11.75 -21.09
C ARG A 193 -24.24 -10.32 -20.56
N ALA A 194 -25.32 -9.85 -19.93
CA ALA A 194 -25.37 -8.52 -19.32
C ALA A 194 -24.36 -8.39 -18.16
N ALA A 195 -24.28 -9.40 -17.29
CA ALA A 195 -23.31 -9.45 -16.20
C ALA A 195 -21.87 -9.44 -16.71
N LEU A 196 -21.58 -10.21 -17.77
CA LEU A 196 -20.27 -10.21 -18.41
C LEU A 196 -19.93 -8.87 -19.05
N GLY A 197 -20.91 -8.02 -19.38
CA GLY A 197 -20.70 -6.68 -19.96
C GLY A 197 -20.41 -5.57 -18.93
N ALA A 198 -20.23 -5.90 -17.64
CA ALA A 198 -19.95 -4.92 -16.59
C ALA A 198 -18.60 -4.17 -16.81
N GLU A 199 -18.35 -3.10 -16.06
CA GLU A 199 -17.16 -2.25 -16.24
C GLU A 199 -15.85 -3.02 -16.06
N ASP A 200 -15.75 -3.84 -15.00
CA ASP A 200 -14.58 -4.65 -14.66
C ASP A 200 -14.97 -6.09 -14.26
N ILE A 201 -13.95 -6.94 -14.08
CA ILE A 201 -14.11 -8.36 -13.71
C ILE A 201 -14.80 -8.54 -12.34
N GLY A 202 -14.59 -7.62 -11.39
CA GLY A 202 -15.19 -7.65 -10.06
C GLY A 202 -16.69 -7.35 -10.12
N ALA A 203 -17.07 -6.31 -10.86
CA ALA A 203 -18.46 -5.97 -11.14
C ALA A 203 -19.18 -7.11 -11.88
N ALA A 204 -18.49 -7.79 -12.82
CA ALA A 204 -19.04 -8.94 -13.53
C ALA A 204 -19.29 -10.13 -12.57
N LEU A 205 -18.36 -10.44 -11.68
CA LEU A 205 -18.52 -11.50 -10.67
C LEU A 205 -19.62 -11.16 -9.65
N ALA A 206 -19.71 -9.91 -9.21
CA ALA A 206 -20.75 -9.45 -8.32
C ALA A 206 -22.14 -9.57 -8.97
N ALA A 207 -22.27 -9.16 -10.24
CA ALA A 207 -23.50 -9.31 -11.00
C ALA A 207 -23.87 -10.79 -11.19
N LEU A 208 -22.91 -11.66 -11.52
CA LEU A 208 -23.17 -13.11 -11.63
C LEU A 208 -23.58 -13.71 -10.28
N ARG A 209 -22.95 -13.31 -9.18
CA ARG A 209 -23.27 -13.76 -7.82
C ARG A 209 -24.70 -13.42 -7.40
N GLU A 210 -25.19 -12.24 -7.75
CA GLU A 210 -26.57 -11.82 -7.44
C GLU A 210 -27.60 -12.68 -8.20
N LYS A 211 -27.26 -13.13 -9.41
CA LYS A 211 -28.17 -13.88 -10.28
C LYS A 211 -28.16 -15.38 -10.04
N VAL A 212 -27.02 -15.97 -9.67
CA VAL A 212 -26.92 -17.42 -9.47
C VAL A 212 -27.56 -17.84 -8.14
N LYS A 213 -28.70 -18.53 -8.23
CA LYS A 213 -29.49 -18.96 -7.04
C LYS A 213 -29.16 -20.37 -6.55
N ARG A 214 -28.40 -21.14 -7.32
CA ARG A 214 -28.12 -22.56 -7.11
C ARG A 214 -26.63 -22.83 -7.14
N THR A 215 -26.22 -24.08 -7.16
CA THR A 215 -24.81 -24.45 -7.13
C THR A 215 -24.15 -24.13 -8.47
N VAL A 216 -23.06 -23.37 -8.45
CA VAL A 216 -22.19 -23.14 -9.61
C VAL A 216 -20.74 -23.05 -9.16
N THR A 217 -19.83 -23.50 -10.00
CA THR A 217 -18.40 -23.34 -9.93
C THR A 217 -17.98 -22.71 -11.23
N LEU A 218 -17.42 -21.50 -11.16
CA LEU A 218 -16.92 -20.81 -12.33
C LEU A 218 -15.57 -20.13 -12.09
N MET A 219 -14.80 -20.05 -13.16
CA MET A 219 -13.58 -19.27 -13.32
C MET A 219 -13.85 -18.24 -14.42
N LEU A 220 -13.78 -16.96 -14.08
CA LEU A 220 -13.86 -15.83 -15.01
C LEU A 220 -12.44 -15.30 -15.27
N ILE A 221 -12.09 -15.12 -16.53
CA ILE A 221 -10.79 -14.66 -16.99
C ILE A 221 -11.00 -13.44 -17.88
N GLU A 222 -10.31 -12.33 -17.61
CA GLU A 222 -10.31 -11.13 -18.43
C GLU A 222 -8.93 -10.88 -19.03
N MET A 223 -8.87 -10.68 -20.34
CA MET A 223 -7.64 -10.41 -21.08
C MET A 223 -7.30 -8.92 -21.01
N THR A 224 -6.19 -8.56 -20.37
CA THR A 224 -5.72 -7.18 -20.27
C THR A 224 -4.46 -6.97 -21.12
N PRO A 225 -4.24 -5.79 -21.71
CA PRO A 225 -2.96 -5.51 -22.38
C PRO A 225 -1.83 -5.51 -21.33
N PRO A 226 -0.64 -6.04 -21.66
CA PRO A 226 0.52 -5.95 -20.78
C PRO A 226 0.81 -4.48 -20.52
N LEU A 227 1.04 -4.11 -19.26
CA LEU A 227 1.45 -2.75 -18.90
C LEU A 227 2.82 -2.49 -19.52
N THR A 228 2.86 -1.88 -20.70
CA THR A 228 4.09 -1.31 -21.26
C THR A 228 4.58 -0.24 -20.29
N GLN A 229 5.64 -0.55 -19.54
CA GLN A 229 6.35 0.43 -18.73
C GLN A 229 6.89 1.53 -19.66
N PRO A 230 6.42 2.79 -19.58
CA PRO A 230 7.20 3.86 -20.14
C PRO A 230 8.48 3.98 -19.29
N SER A 231 9.63 3.68 -19.89
CA SER A 231 10.92 3.88 -19.24
C SER A 231 11.19 5.38 -19.12
N TYR A 232 10.77 5.98 -18.03
CA TYR A 232 11.36 7.24 -17.59
C TYR A 232 12.65 6.91 -16.84
N PRO A 233 13.76 7.63 -17.08
CA PRO A 233 14.94 7.47 -16.24
C PRO A 233 14.53 7.85 -14.81
N ALA A 234 14.50 6.83 -13.93
CA ALA A 234 14.28 7.03 -12.50
C ALA A 234 15.29 8.04 -11.97
N ARG A 235 14.84 8.96 -11.11
CA ARG A 235 15.73 9.93 -10.48
C ARG A 235 16.77 9.20 -9.65
N VAL A 236 17.99 9.73 -9.63
CA VAL A 236 19.08 9.21 -8.79
C VAL A 236 18.61 9.28 -7.34
N GLY A 237 18.31 8.13 -6.75
CA GLY A 237 17.73 7.98 -5.42
C GLY A 237 16.60 6.93 -5.31
N GLU A 238 15.96 6.55 -6.41
CA GLU A 238 14.72 5.71 -6.38
C GLU A 238 14.85 4.39 -7.16
N SER A 239 16.07 3.97 -7.52
CA SER A 239 16.30 2.81 -8.38
C SER A 239 17.33 1.83 -7.82
N SER A 240 17.02 0.54 -7.97
CA SER A 240 17.88 -0.63 -7.71
C SER A 240 19.27 -0.58 -8.37
N ALA A 241 19.48 0.32 -9.33
CA ALA A 241 20.79 0.58 -9.93
C ALA A 241 21.84 1.12 -8.94
N ALA A 242 21.44 1.82 -7.87
CA ALA A 242 22.37 2.33 -6.85
C ALA A 242 23.01 1.20 -6.01
N ILE A 243 22.25 0.13 -5.74
CA ILE A 243 22.74 -1.05 -5.00
C ILE A 243 23.78 -1.80 -5.84
N ARG A 244 23.58 -1.91 -7.16
CA ARG A 244 24.57 -2.47 -8.10
C ARG A 244 25.80 -1.59 -8.32
N GLY A 245 25.68 -0.26 -8.18
CA GLY A 245 26.77 0.69 -8.39
C GLY A 245 27.77 0.82 -7.24
N GLY A 246 27.42 0.32 -6.04
CA GLY A 246 28.28 0.37 -4.85
C GLY A 246 29.53 -0.52 -4.90
N GLU A 247 29.61 -1.47 -5.85
CA GLU A 247 30.70 -2.45 -5.92
C GLU A 247 31.93 -2.01 -6.72
N ALA A 248 31.95 -0.77 -7.24
CA ALA A 248 33.08 -0.26 -8.03
C ALA A 248 33.49 1.17 -7.65
N ALA A 249 33.76 1.43 -6.37
CA ALA A 249 34.51 2.62 -5.94
C ALA A 249 35.79 2.21 -5.20
N GLY A 250 36.65 1.49 -5.92
CA GLY A 250 38.06 1.39 -5.57
C GLY A 250 38.71 2.77 -5.72
N VAL A 251 39.37 3.20 -4.64
CA VAL A 251 40.18 4.42 -4.54
C VAL A 251 41.08 4.56 -5.77
N ALA A 252 40.78 5.54 -6.61
CA ALA A 252 41.68 6.03 -7.65
C ALA A 252 41.94 7.51 -7.39
N THR A 253 43.00 7.78 -6.62
CA THR A 253 43.67 9.07 -6.57
C THR A 253 44.41 9.29 -7.88
N ASP A 254 44.16 10.41 -8.56
CA ASP A 254 45.16 10.99 -9.46
C ASP A 254 44.97 12.53 -9.60
N PRO A 255 46.04 13.25 -9.97
CA PRO A 255 46.42 14.52 -9.37
C PRO A 255 45.96 15.76 -10.18
N PRO A 256 46.07 16.98 -9.63
CA PRO A 256 45.51 18.16 -10.30
C PRO A 256 46.50 18.73 -11.32
N PRO A 257 46.07 19.13 -12.54
CA PRO A 257 46.89 19.98 -13.38
C PRO A 257 46.62 21.46 -13.08
N LYS A 258 47.72 22.20 -12.97
CA LYS A 258 47.80 23.65 -12.84
C LYS A 258 47.61 24.36 -14.20
N SER A 259 46.81 25.43 -14.18
CA SER A 259 46.97 26.74 -14.84
C SER A 259 47.59 26.84 -16.26
N ALA A 260 46.87 27.46 -17.21
CA ALA A 260 47.11 28.87 -17.59
C ALA A 260 46.24 29.36 -18.79
N ALA A 261 45.51 30.46 -18.53
CA ALA A 261 45.37 31.70 -19.32
C ALA A 261 44.66 31.77 -20.69
N ALA A 262 43.69 32.72 -20.71
CA ALA A 262 43.31 33.68 -21.76
C ALA A 262 42.47 33.15 -22.97
N ALA A 263 41.43 33.80 -23.49
CA ALA A 263 40.84 35.13 -23.25
C ALA A 263 39.33 35.15 -23.62
N ALA A 264 38.59 35.97 -22.87
CA ALA A 264 37.36 36.72 -23.16
C ALA A 264 36.63 36.53 -24.52
N ASP A 265 35.35 36.18 -24.46
CA ASP A 265 34.28 37.08 -24.93
C ASP A 265 32.95 36.90 -24.17
N LYS A 266 32.16 37.96 -24.20
CA LYS A 266 31.11 38.38 -23.26
C LYS A 266 29.81 37.57 -23.31
N LEU A 267 29.16 37.41 -22.16
CA LEU A 267 27.70 37.54 -21.97
C LEU A 267 27.42 37.80 -20.47
N THR A 268 26.63 38.83 -20.21
CA THR A 268 26.25 39.36 -18.89
C THR A 268 25.30 38.44 -18.11
N PRO A 269 25.51 38.25 -16.80
CA PRO A 269 24.46 37.80 -15.90
C PRO A 269 24.00 38.88 -14.92
N VAL A 270 22.71 38.79 -14.61
CA VAL A 270 21.97 39.52 -13.60
C VAL A 270 22.53 39.21 -12.21
N ILE A 271 22.77 40.25 -11.41
CA ILE A 271 23.26 40.16 -10.02
C ILE A 271 22.07 40.25 -9.06
N VAL A 272 21.87 39.21 -8.25
CA VAL A 272 21.15 39.29 -6.97
C VAL A 272 22.21 39.35 -5.86
N PRO A 273 22.30 40.42 -5.04
CA PRO A 273 23.27 40.46 -3.96
C PRO A 273 22.69 39.86 -2.67
N ARG A 274 23.38 38.82 -2.20
CA ARG A 274 23.34 38.28 -0.83
C ARG A 274 24.04 39.28 0.10
N ALA A 275 23.37 39.64 1.19
CA ALA A 275 23.84 40.62 2.17
C ALA A 275 25.13 40.14 2.88
N ALA A 276 26.21 40.87 2.67
CA ALA A 276 27.43 40.78 3.47
C ALA A 276 27.45 41.92 4.50
N ARG A 277 27.51 41.46 5.75
CA ARG A 277 27.86 42.17 6.98
C ARG A 277 28.99 43.17 6.76
N ARG A 278 28.75 44.43 7.14
CA ARG A 278 29.78 45.47 7.27
C ARG A 278 29.83 45.91 8.72
N ASP A 279 30.90 45.48 9.39
CA ASP A 279 31.34 46.05 10.66
C ASP A 279 31.78 47.50 10.45
N ASN A 280 31.44 48.37 11.39
CA ASN A 280 32.34 49.42 11.87
C ASN A 280 31.80 50.05 13.18
N PRO A 281 32.60 50.82 13.94
CA PRO A 281 33.25 50.29 15.13
C PRO A 281 33.10 51.25 16.33
N PHE A 282 32.44 50.85 17.42
CA PHE A 282 32.70 51.45 18.73
C PHE A 282 32.57 50.39 19.81
N LYS A 283 33.73 49.94 20.29
CA LYS A 283 33.86 49.15 21.50
C LYS A 283 33.63 50.02 22.73
N ALA A 284 32.92 49.42 23.68
CA ALA A 284 33.16 49.46 25.12
C ALA A 284 32.85 50.76 25.90
N LEU A 285 31.65 50.78 26.48
CA LEU A 285 31.47 51.04 27.91
C LEU A 285 30.15 50.40 28.36
N GLY A 286 30.19 49.29 29.08
CA GLY A 286 29.79 49.36 30.48
C GLY A 286 28.71 48.32 30.78
N SER A 287 29.15 47.19 31.33
CA SER A 287 28.33 46.24 32.06
C SER A 287 27.51 46.92 33.16
N GLY A 288 26.23 46.59 33.23
CA GLY A 288 25.38 46.85 34.39
C GLY A 288 24.40 47.99 34.17
N LEU A 289 23.14 47.64 33.90
CA LEU A 289 21.93 48.37 34.31
C LEU A 289 20.69 47.53 34.00
N ALA A 290 20.63 46.31 34.58
CA ALA A 290 19.36 45.87 35.14
C ALA A 290 19.08 46.81 36.33
N LYS A 291 17.87 47.39 36.37
CA LYS A 291 17.38 48.45 37.29
C LYS A 291 17.62 49.88 36.81
N ARG A 292 16.70 50.40 35.97
CA ARG A 292 16.15 51.78 36.02
C ARG A 292 15.22 52.03 34.82
N ALA A 293 14.01 51.47 34.88
CA ALA A 293 12.87 51.89 34.05
C ALA A 293 11.57 51.89 34.88
N ALA A 294 11.67 52.35 36.13
CA ALA A 294 10.54 52.61 37.03
C ALA A 294 10.66 54.02 37.64
N ARG A 295 11.21 54.99 36.89
CA ARG A 295 11.43 56.35 37.39
C ARG A 295 11.41 57.40 36.27
N VAL A 296 10.32 57.43 35.50
CA VAL A 296 9.99 58.56 34.60
C VAL A 296 8.51 58.98 34.72
N VAL A 297 7.63 58.16 35.30
CA VAL A 297 6.22 58.53 35.56
C VAL A 297 6.04 59.33 36.87
N GLU A 298 7.06 59.42 37.74
CA GLU A 298 6.99 60.20 39.00
C GLU A 298 7.49 61.66 38.87
N LEU A 299 7.92 62.08 37.67
CA LEU A 299 8.45 63.43 37.44
C LEU A 299 7.47 64.36 36.71
N VAL A 300 6.33 63.85 36.22
CA VAL A 300 5.32 64.66 35.52
C VAL A 300 4.21 65.13 36.47
N SER A 301 3.97 64.44 37.59
CA SER A 301 2.99 64.85 38.61
C SER A 301 3.49 65.97 39.54
N HIS A 302 4.81 66.21 39.64
CA HIS A 302 5.36 67.27 40.51
C HIS A 302 5.71 68.59 39.81
N LEU A 303 5.54 68.67 38.49
CA LEU A 303 5.73 69.91 37.72
C LEU A 303 4.41 70.65 37.42
N PHE A 304 3.25 70.01 37.66
CA PHE A 304 1.94 70.62 37.45
C PHE A 304 1.42 71.40 38.68
N GLU A 305 1.94 71.15 39.88
CA GLU A 305 1.55 71.89 41.09
C GLU A 305 2.38 73.16 41.35
N ARG A 306 3.39 73.46 40.52
CA ARG A 306 4.29 74.61 40.73
C ARG A 306 4.10 75.77 39.75
N LEU A 307 3.09 75.72 38.88
CA LEU A 307 2.84 76.75 37.88
C LEU A 307 1.41 77.33 37.83
N VAL A 308 0.53 77.02 38.78
CA VAL A 308 -0.77 77.69 38.90
C VAL A 308 -1.04 78.09 40.36
N PRO A 309 -0.85 79.38 40.73
CA PRO A 309 -1.30 79.91 42.00
C PRO A 309 -2.82 80.09 41.98
N ALA A 310 -3.51 79.64 43.03
CA ALA A 310 -4.91 79.98 43.26
C ALA A 310 -5.05 81.42 43.80
N PRO A 311 -5.95 82.25 43.24
CA PRO A 311 -6.43 83.44 43.95
C PRO A 311 -7.88 83.28 44.40
N LYS A 312 -8.13 83.91 45.54
CA LYS A 312 -9.39 84.01 46.28
C LYS A 312 -10.42 84.83 45.51
N GLU A 313 -11.67 84.62 45.88
CA GLU A 313 -12.85 85.38 45.47
C GLU A 313 -12.67 86.90 45.59
N GLY A 314 -13.15 87.62 44.57
CA GLY A 314 -13.38 89.06 44.63
C GLY A 314 -12.73 89.87 43.50
N GLU A 315 -13.59 90.39 42.60
CA GLU A 315 -13.37 91.48 41.64
C GLU A 315 -12.74 91.19 40.25
N ARG A 316 -13.63 91.31 39.25
CA ARG A 316 -13.53 91.94 37.92
C ARG A 316 -12.20 91.90 37.12
N SER A 317 -12.37 91.42 35.88
CA SER A 317 -11.62 91.76 34.64
C SER A 317 -10.30 91.02 34.37
N TRP A 318 -10.40 89.87 33.67
CA TRP A 318 -9.27 89.15 33.06
C TRP A 318 -9.38 89.10 31.54
N LEU A 319 -9.25 90.25 30.88
CA LEU A 319 -8.91 90.32 29.46
C LEU A 319 -7.74 91.29 29.29
N SER A 320 -6.52 90.77 29.47
CA SER A 320 -5.29 91.22 28.81
C SER A 320 -4.07 90.49 29.39
N SER A 321 -3.68 89.38 28.77
CA SER A 321 -2.29 88.92 28.82
C SER A 321 -1.96 88.10 27.56
N PRO A 322 -0.81 88.30 26.90
CA PRO A 322 -0.45 87.65 25.63
C PRO A 322 -0.20 86.14 25.74
N ALA A 323 -0.24 85.56 26.94
CA ALA A 323 0.00 84.14 27.16
C ALA A 323 -1.17 83.22 26.73
N ALA A 324 -2.36 83.76 26.47
CA ALA A 324 -3.54 82.97 26.12
C ALA A 324 -3.62 82.54 24.64
N ALA A 325 -2.79 83.11 23.75
CA ALA A 325 -2.85 82.82 22.31
C ALA A 325 -2.00 81.60 21.89
N GLY A 326 -0.98 81.22 22.66
CA GLY A 326 -0.07 80.12 22.31
C GLY A 326 -0.65 78.72 22.51
N VAL A 327 -1.60 78.57 23.46
CA VAL A 327 -2.18 77.26 23.82
C VAL A 327 -3.25 76.80 22.82
N ALA A 328 -3.92 77.73 22.13
CA ALA A 328 -4.98 77.39 21.16
C ALA A 328 -4.45 76.80 19.84
N VAL A 329 -3.17 77.03 19.49
CA VAL A 329 -2.56 76.53 18.23
C VAL A 329 -1.68 75.29 18.47
N LEU A 330 -1.03 75.19 19.63
CA LEU A 330 -0.16 74.04 19.95
C LEU A 330 -0.95 72.75 20.19
N LEU A 331 -2.14 72.82 20.79
CA LEU A 331 -2.94 71.64 21.08
C LEU A 331 -3.34 70.86 19.81
N PRO A 332 -3.93 71.46 18.75
CA PRO A 332 -4.25 70.73 17.53
C PRO A 332 -3.00 70.26 16.77
N VAL A 333 -1.88 70.98 16.84
CA VAL A 333 -0.62 70.57 16.18
C VAL A 333 0.01 69.38 16.89
N VAL A 334 0.00 69.33 18.22
CA VAL A 334 0.48 68.16 18.99
C VAL A 334 -0.46 66.98 18.82
N LEU A 335 -1.77 67.21 18.67
CA LEU A 335 -2.73 66.15 18.38
C LEU A 335 -2.54 65.59 16.98
N VAL A 336 -2.35 66.43 15.96
CA VAL A 336 -2.07 66.01 14.59
C VAL A 336 -0.69 65.36 14.48
N ALA A 337 0.34 65.90 15.13
CA ALA A 337 1.66 65.29 15.19
C ALA A 337 1.63 63.97 15.97
N GLY A 338 0.81 63.87 17.03
CA GLY A 338 0.56 62.64 17.77
C GLY A 338 -0.15 61.60 16.93
N VAL A 339 -1.19 61.98 16.16
CA VAL A 339 -1.90 61.10 15.22
C VAL A 339 -0.99 60.67 14.07
N ILE A 340 -0.16 61.58 13.53
CA ILE A 340 0.83 61.25 12.49
C ILE A 340 1.93 60.35 13.06
N LEU A 341 2.41 60.58 14.29
CA LEU A 341 3.38 59.69 14.93
C LEU A 341 2.77 58.32 15.23
N LEU A 342 1.50 58.25 15.66
CA LEU A 342 0.78 56.99 15.89
C LEU A 342 0.56 56.23 14.59
N TRP A 343 0.22 56.95 13.51
CA TRP A 343 0.04 56.42 12.17
C TRP A 343 1.36 55.96 11.53
N VAL A 344 2.47 56.68 11.78
CA VAL A 344 3.83 56.35 11.30
C VAL A 344 4.51 55.30 12.19
N SER A 345 4.10 55.12 13.45
CA SER A 345 4.63 54.10 14.36
C SER A 345 4.07 52.70 14.15
N GLY A 346 3.21 52.48 13.14
CA GLY A 346 2.70 51.15 12.81
C GLY A 346 1.88 50.50 13.93
N THR A 347 1.30 51.28 14.85
CA THR A 347 0.52 50.77 16.00
C THR A 347 -0.89 50.30 15.60
N GLY A 348 -1.13 50.06 14.31
CA GLY A 348 -2.45 49.75 13.75
C GLY A 348 -2.52 48.44 12.96
N GLU A 349 -1.40 47.86 12.54
CA GLU A 349 -1.38 46.50 11.99
C GLU A 349 -0.92 45.56 13.10
N SER A 350 -1.79 44.66 13.51
CA SER A 350 -1.39 43.59 14.40
C SER A 350 -0.36 42.70 13.69
N GLU A 351 0.50 42.02 14.44
CA GLU A 351 1.43 41.01 13.89
C GLU A 351 0.69 39.97 13.02
N PHE A 352 -0.58 39.70 13.38
CA PHE A 352 -1.50 38.89 12.62
C PHE A 352 -1.88 39.52 11.26
N ASP A 353 -2.24 40.81 11.20
CA ASP A 353 -2.61 41.48 9.94
C ASP A 353 -1.46 41.44 8.92
N SER A 354 -0.23 41.71 9.37
CA SER A 354 0.96 41.59 8.53
C SER A 354 1.22 40.16 8.08
N CYS A 355 0.90 39.16 8.92
CA CYS A 355 1.00 37.76 8.55
C CYS A 355 -0.01 37.37 7.47
N VAL A 356 -1.28 37.79 7.62
CA VAL A 356 -2.34 37.54 6.64
C VAL A 356 -2.00 38.19 5.29
N ASP A 357 -1.47 39.41 5.28
CA ASP A 357 -1.01 40.07 4.04
C ASP A 357 0.12 39.28 3.34
N ARG A 358 1.08 38.74 4.12
CA ARG A 358 2.11 37.83 3.58
C ARG A 358 1.50 36.56 2.98
N ALA A 359 0.51 35.96 3.63
CA ALA A 359 -0.17 34.76 3.14
C ALA A 359 -0.89 35.02 1.80
N LEU A 360 -1.61 36.15 1.71
CA LEU A 360 -2.31 36.57 0.49
C LEU A 360 -1.32 36.86 -0.66
N THR A 361 -0.25 37.60 -0.38
CA THR A 361 0.80 37.90 -1.37
C THR A 361 1.50 36.63 -1.88
N ALA A 362 1.77 35.67 -0.98
CA ALA A 362 2.32 34.38 -1.36
C ALA A 362 1.36 33.59 -2.27
N ALA A 363 0.06 33.62 -1.98
CA ALA A 363 -0.94 32.97 -2.81
C ALA A 363 -1.08 33.62 -4.19
N ASP A 364 -1.08 34.95 -4.28
CA ASP A 364 -1.08 35.66 -5.56
C ASP A 364 0.16 35.33 -6.38
N THR A 365 1.33 35.23 -5.74
CA THR A 365 2.55 34.77 -6.41
C THR A 365 2.37 33.35 -6.94
N ALA A 366 1.87 32.41 -6.12
CA ALA A 366 1.65 31.03 -6.53
C ALA A 366 0.68 30.90 -7.72
N ARG A 367 -0.37 31.73 -7.77
CA ARG A 367 -1.34 31.77 -8.89
C ARG A 367 -0.74 32.24 -10.21
N THR A 368 0.35 33.02 -10.18
CA THR A 368 1.00 33.58 -11.38
C THR A 368 2.07 32.68 -12.00
N ILE A 369 2.47 31.59 -11.32
CA ILE A 369 3.47 30.66 -11.85
C ILE A 369 2.91 29.95 -13.09
N ALA A 370 3.75 29.84 -14.13
CA ALA A 370 3.36 29.21 -15.37
C ALA A 370 2.95 27.74 -15.15
N SER A 371 1.84 27.32 -15.75
CA SER A 371 1.30 25.95 -15.62
C SER A 371 2.24 24.84 -16.10
N GLY A 372 3.30 25.17 -16.85
CA GLY A 372 4.34 24.23 -17.28
C GLY A 372 5.42 23.93 -16.23
N ASP A 373 5.53 24.72 -15.16
CA ASP A 373 6.48 24.48 -14.06
C ASP A 373 5.79 23.83 -12.86
N LEU A 374 5.52 22.53 -12.98
CA LEU A 374 4.83 21.75 -11.94
C LEU A 374 5.57 21.80 -10.59
N THR A 375 6.90 21.74 -10.60
CA THR A 375 7.70 21.75 -9.36
C THR A 375 7.65 23.12 -8.70
N GLY A 376 7.76 24.21 -9.46
CA GLY A 376 7.61 25.57 -8.96
C GLY A 376 6.22 25.84 -8.39
N VAL A 377 5.16 25.38 -9.07
CA VAL A 377 3.77 25.52 -8.58
C VAL A 377 3.57 24.78 -7.26
N VAL A 378 4.01 23.52 -7.16
CA VAL A 378 3.90 22.73 -5.90
C VAL A 378 4.69 23.39 -4.77
N ALA A 379 5.93 23.83 -5.03
CA ALA A 379 6.75 24.51 -4.02
C ALA A 379 6.10 25.80 -3.51
N ALA A 380 5.51 26.60 -4.40
CA ALA A 380 4.86 27.85 -4.02
C ALA A 380 3.60 27.61 -3.18
N TRP A 381 2.74 26.66 -3.55
CA TRP A 381 1.55 26.34 -2.75
C TRP A 381 1.89 25.70 -1.40
N ASN A 382 2.95 24.91 -1.31
CA ASN A 382 3.47 24.44 -0.01
C ASN A 382 3.95 25.61 0.87
N ALA A 383 4.59 26.63 0.28
CA ALA A 383 4.98 27.83 1.01
C ALA A 383 3.77 28.64 1.51
N VAL A 384 2.67 28.70 0.74
CA VAL A 384 1.40 29.30 1.20
C VAL A 384 0.89 28.57 2.44
N ILE A 385 0.84 27.23 2.43
CA ILE A 385 0.43 26.43 3.60
C ILE A 385 1.31 26.77 4.82
N LEU A 386 2.63 26.82 4.65
CA LEU A 386 3.56 27.13 5.73
C LEU A 386 3.27 28.50 6.36
N VAL A 387 3.08 29.54 5.54
CA VAL A 387 2.76 30.89 6.04
C VAL A 387 1.38 30.91 6.71
N VAL A 388 0.39 30.24 6.13
CA VAL A 388 -0.95 30.14 6.72
C VAL A 388 -0.91 29.46 8.10
N ASP A 389 -0.12 28.40 8.24
CA ASP A 389 0.09 27.68 9.51
C ASP A 389 0.78 28.60 10.55
N GLU A 390 1.83 29.33 10.15
CA GLU A 390 2.46 30.37 11.00
C GLU A 390 1.45 31.42 11.48
N CYS A 391 0.62 31.95 10.58
CA CYS A 391 -0.37 32.97 10.93
C CYS A 391 -1.46 32.42 11.85
N SER A 392 -1.90 31.17 11.64
CA SER A 392 -2.87 30.53 12.50
C SER A 392 -2.34 30.23 13.91
N ALA A 393 -1.02 30.14 14.11
CA ALA A 393 -0.44 29.98 15.43
C ALA A 393 -0.44 31.27 16.27
N LEU A 394 -0.63 32.44 15.66
CA LEU A 394 -0.67 33.74 16.34
C LEU A 394 -1.99 34.01 17.09
N ARG A 395 -3.03 33.22 16.81
CA ARG A 395 -4.37 33.41 17.39
C ARG A 395 -4.99 32.06 17.74
N GLU A 396 -5.68 31.98 18.88
CA GLU A 396 -6.37 30.75 19.30
C GLU A 396 -7.64 30.45 18.49
N GLU A 397 -8.32 31.50 18.01
CA GLU A 397 -9.54 31.35 17.21
C GLU A 397 -9.24 31.21 15.70
N PRO A 398 -9.96 30.32 14.99
CA PRO A 398 -9.81 30.15 13.55
C PRO A 398 -10.18 31.43 12.78
N ASP A 399 -9.41 31.73 11.74
CA ASP A 399 -9.70 32.81 10.80
C ASP A 399 -10.22 32.25 9.47
N ALA A 400 -11.40 32.72 9.06
CA ALA A 400 -12.08 32.19 7.88
C ALA A 400 -11.33 32.44 6.57
N ALA A 401 -10.53 33.52 6.47
CA ALA A 401 -9.76 33.82 5.27
C ALA A 401 -8.54 32.90 5.16
N LEU A 402 -7.81 32.69 6.26
CA LEU A 402 -6.70 31.73 6.32
C LEU A 402 -7.19 30.30 6.06
N ASP A 403 -8.34 29.89 6.59
CA ASP A 403 -8.91 28.57 6.33
C ASP A 403 -9.40 28.39 4.89
N ALA A 404 -9.92 29.45 4.27
CA ALA A 404 -10.24 29.42 2.84
C ALA A 404 -8.96 29.25 2.00
N LEU A 405 -7.89 29.98 2.34
CA LEU A 405 -6.61 29.91 1.65
C LEU A 405 -5.94 28.54 1.80
N ARG A 406 -6.00 27.96 3.01
CA ARG A 406 -5.53 26.61 3.29
C ARG A 406 -6.25 25.57 2.44
N ARG A 407 -7.58 25.66 2.34
CA ARG A 407 -8.39 24.74 1.51
C ARG A 407 -8.09 24.89 0.02
N GLU A 408 -7.92 26.12 -0.47
CA GLU A 408 -7.51 26.38 -1.86
C GLU A 408 -6.15 25.74 -2.16
N ALA A 409 -5.14 26.03 -1.35
CA ALA A 409 -3.79 25.50 -1.51
C ALA A 409 -3.77 23.96 -1.49
N ARG A 410 -4.47 23.35 -0.52
CA ARG A 410 -4.63 21.88 -0.45
C ARG A 410 -5.30 21.33 -1.69
N SER A 411 -6.43 21.89 -2.12
CA SER A 411 -7.15 21.41 -3.31
C SER A 411 -6.29 21.42 -4.58
N ILE A 412 -5.44 22.44 -4.73
CA ILE A 412 -4.51 22.55 -5.85
C ILE A 412 -3.39 21.51 -5.73
N LEU A 413 -2.75 21.41 -4.57
CA LEU A 413 -1.70 20.42 -4.32
C LEU A 413 -2.21 19.00 -4.54
N ASP A 414 -3.39 18.67 -3.99
CA ASP A 414 -3.97 17.34 -4.10
C ASP A 414 -4.20 16.95 -5.57
N ARG A 415 -4.68 17.90 -6.40
CA ARG A 415 -4.86 17.67 -7.85
C ARG A 415 -3.53 17.51 -8.59
N LEU A 416 -2.54 18.32 -8.27
CA LEU A 416 -1.22 18.29 -8.93
C LEU A 416 -0.38 17.08 -8.54
N GLN A 417 -0.62 16.53 -7.35
CA GLN A 417 0.14 15.41 -6.79
C GLN A 417 -0.64 14.09 -6.81
N ASN A 418 -1.84 14.07 -7.38
CA ASN A 418 -2.75 12.92 -7.40
C ASN A 418 -3.00 12.34 -5.98
N ILE A 419 -3.29 13.23 -5.03
CA ILE A 419 -3.63 12.86 -3.66
C ILE A 419 -5.15 12.66 -3.55
N ALA A 420 -5.56 11.45 -3.19
CA ALA A 420 -6.92 11.11 -2.84
C ALA A 420 -7.11 11.32 -1.33
N ARG A 421 -7.73 12.44 -0.93
CA ARG A 421 -8.13 12.62 0.47
C ARG A 421 -9.31 11.74 0.83
N ARG A 422 -9.23 11.09 1.98
CA ARG A 422 -10.20 10.11 2.46
C ARG A 422 -10.63 10.44 3.88
N ALA A 423 -11.95 10.42 4.08
CA ALA A 423 -12.54 10.46 5.41
C ALA A 423 -12.12 9.21 6.18
N GLN A 424 -11.62 9.41 7.40
CA GLN A 424 -11.15 8.33 8.26
C GLN A 424 -12.23 7.95 9.27
N THR A 425 -12.56 6.67 9.33
CA THR A 425 -13.42 6.10 10.36
C THR A 425 -12.52 5.55 11.47
N PRO A 426 -12.55 6.10 12.70
CA PRO A 426 -11.84 5.50 13.82
C PRO A 426 -12.51 4.16 14.18
N ILE A 427 -11.77 3.07 14.06
CA ILE A 427 -12.26 1.72 14.34
C ILE A 427 -12.14 1.42 15.84
N TYR A 428 -10.93 1.62 16.37
CA TYR A 428 -10.66 1.41 17.78
C TYR A 428 -9.39 2.14 18.21
N ALA A 429 -9.37 2.62 19.46
CA ALA A 429 -8.22 3.26 20.07
C ALA A 429 -7.81 2.49 21.32
N PHE A 430 -6.55 2.10 21.39
CA PHE A 430 -5.97 1.34 22.49
C PHE A 430 -5.33 2.30 23.49
N PRO A 431 -5.82 2.36 24.75
CA PRO A 431 -5.23 3.26 25.74
C PRO A 431 -3.78 2.89 26.05
N ASN A 432 -2.87 3.87 26.01
CA ASN A 432 -1.44 3.71 26.30
C ASN A 432 -0.71 2.69 25.40
N ALA A 433 -1.21 2.47 24.18
CA ALA A 433 -0.58 1.60 23.20
C ALA A 433 0.23 2.37 22.16
N GLN A 434 1.20 1.68 21.54
CA GLN A 434 1.86 2.12 20.31
C GLN A 434 1.78 0.97 19.31
N LEU A 435 0.80 1.04 18.40
CA LEU A 435 0.55 -0.01 17.42
C LEU A 435 1.61 0.04 16.34
N THR A 436 2.24 -1.10 16.07
CA THR A 436 3.34 -1.22 15.09
C THR A 436 3.03 -2.16 13.95
N ASP A 437 2.31 -3.26 14.21
CA ASP A 437 2.11 -4.32 13.23
C ASP A 437 0.66 -4.79 13.26
N VAL A 438 0.11 -5.12 12.10
CA VAL A 438 -1.27 -5.61 11.96
C VAL A 438 -1.35 -6.81 11.03
N ALA A 439 -2.14 -7.81 11.43
CA ALA A 439 -2.54 -8.92 10.57
C ALA A 439 -4.08 -9.01 10.52
N LEU A 440 -4.65 -9.16 9.32
CA LEU A 440 -6.08 -9.30 9.12
C LEU A 440 -6.39 -10.68 8.54
N GLN A 441 -7.33 -11.40 9.16
CA GLN A 441 -7.88 -12.63 8.62
C GLN A 441 -9.40 -12.70 8.79
N GLY A 442 -10.13 -12.61 7.67
CA GLY A 442 -11.58 -12.47 7.70
C GLY A 442 -11.97 -11.25 8.54
N ASP A 443 -12.83 -11.46 9.53
CA ASP A 443 -13.28 -10.39 10.44
C ASP A 443 -12.36 -10.22 11.66
N ASP A 444 -11.32 -11.05 11.81
CA ASP A 444 -10.39 -10.98 12.94
C ASP A 444 -9.15 -10.17 12.57
N MET A 445 -8.93 -9.08 13.31
CA MET A 445 -7.73 -8.26 13.24
C MET A 445 -6.84 -8.51 14.46
N TYR A 446 -5.55 -8.70 14.23
CA TYR A 446 -4.53 -8.83 15.25
C TYR A 446 -3.59 -7.63 15.17
N VAL A 447 -3.28 -7.01 16.30
CA VAL A 447 -2.38 -5.85 16.36
C VAL A 447 -1.32 -6.03 17.43
N LEU A 448 -0.07 -5.68 17.09
CA LEU A 448 1.03 -5.64 18.05
C LEU A 448 1.14 -4.24 18.66
N ASP A 449 1.05 -4.19 19.99
CA ASP A 449 1.37 -3.00 20.78
C ASP A 449 2.82 -3.09 21.27
N SER A 450 3.69 -2.32 20.62
CA SER A 450 5.12 -2.25 20.95
C SER A 450 5.41 -1.58 22.29
N ASN A 451 4.53 -0.71 22.80
CA ASN A 451 4.73 -0.04 24.08
C ASN A 451 4.44 -0.99 25.25
N ASN A 452 3.33 -1.74 25.18
CA ASN A 452 2.98 -2.73 26.21
C ASN A 452 3.53 -4.14 25.93
N GLN A 453 4.17 -4.34 24.77
CA GLN A 453 4.76 -5.61 24.33
C GLN A 453 3.73 -6.75 24.37
N GLN A 454 2.60 -6.53 23.72
CA GLN A 454 1.45 -7.43 23.75
C GLN A 454 0.68 -7.41 22.42
N VAL A 455 0.20 -8.58 22.00
CA VAL A 455 -0.72 -8.72 20.86
C VAL A 455 -2.17 -8.71 21.35
N TYR A 456 -3.01 -7.97 20.64
CA TYR A 456 -4.45 -7.95 20.83
C TYR A 456 -5.15 -8.54 19.62
N ARG A 457 -6.24 -9.28 19.86
CA ARG A 457 -7.24 -9.60 18.84
C ARG A 457 -8.40 -8.64 18.96
N VAL A 458 -8.95 -8.22 17.84
CA VAL A 458 -10.19 -7.45 17.72
C VAL A 458 -11.02 -8.06 16.59
N ALA A 459 -12.27 -8.41 16.88
CA ALA A 459 -13.22 -8.83 15.84
C ALA A 459 -13.98 -7.61 15.31
N LEU A 460 -13.94 -7.43 13.99
CA LEU A 460 -14.60 -6.37 13.25
C LEU A 460 -16.08 -6.68 13.05
N THR A 461 -16.87 -5.63 12.79
CA THR A 461 -18.25 -5.77 12.31
C THR A 461 -18.28 -6.24 10.85
N GLU A 462 -19.43 -6.76 10.38
CA GLU A 462 -19.59 -7.27 9.01
C GLU A 462 -19.29 -6.22 7.91
N ASP A 463 -19.50 -4.93 8.22
CA ASP A 463 -19.16 -3.82 7.33
C ASP A 463 -17.71 -3.35 7.44
N GLY A 464 -16.93 -3.92 8.36
CA GLY A 464 -15.54 -3.57 8.65
C GLY A 464 -15.32 -2.19 9.28
N LEU A 465 -16.39 -1.42 9.54
CA LEU A 465 -16.29 -0.03 9.99
C LEU A 465 -16.44 0.15 11.51
N GLY A 466 -16.36 -0.94 12.26
CA GLY A 466 -16.38 -0.94 13.71
C GLY A 466 -15.88 -2.25 14.29
N VAL A 467 -15.95 -2.35 15.62
CA VAL A 467 -15.55 -3.54 16.37
C VAL A 467 -16.75 -4.14 17.09
N LEU A 468 -16.81 -5.46 17.16
CA LEU A 468 -17.79 -6.15 17.99
C LEU A 468 -17.53 -5.84 19.47
N ALA A 469 -18.59 -5.50 20.20
CA ALA A 469 -18.46 -5.11 21.61
C ALA A 469 -17.83 -6.23 22.44
N GLY A 470 -16.74 -5.93 23.14
CA GLY A 470 -16.00 -6.89 23.96
C GLY A 470 -15.09 -7.84 23.17
N SER A 471 -14.91 -7.65 21.86
CA SER A 471 -14.02 -8.50 21.04
C SER A 471 -12.53 -8.15 21.15
N TYR A 472 -12.21 -6.99 21.76
CA TYR A 472 -10.86 -6.62 22.12
C TYR A 472 -10.37 -7.54 23.25
N GLU A 473 -9.46 -8.45 22.90
CA GLU A 473 -8.93 -9.43 23.83
C GLU A 473 -7.39 -9.48 23.74
N PRO A 474 -6.66 -9.20 24.83
CA PRO A 474 -5.24 -9.47 24.89
C PRO A 474 -4.98 -10.97 24.75
N ILE A 475 -3.99 -11.36 23.94
CA ILE A 475 -3.56 -12.77 23.84
C ILE A 475 -2.52 -13.01 24.95
N PRO A 476 -2.83 -13.74 26.04
CA PRO A 476 -1.91 -13.85 27.17
C PRO A 476 -0.60 -14.55 26.82
N ALA A 477 -0.65 -15.45 25.84
CA ALA A 477 0.51 -16.16 25.32
C ALA A 477 1.43 -15.29 24.45
N MET A 478 0.95 -14.17 23.91
CA MET A 478 1.71 -13.26 23.05
C MET A 478 1.91 -11.92 23.77
N ARG A 479 2.60 -12.00 24.92
CA ARG A 479 2.94 -10.84 25.74
C ARG A 479 4.30 -11.05 26.38
N ARG A 480 5.15 -10.02 26.39
CA ARG A 480 6.43 -10.06 27.10
C ARG A 480 6.26 -10.41 28.58
N GLY A 481 7.06 -11.36 29.06
CA GLY A 481 6.96 -11.91 30.42
C GLY A 481 5.79 -12.87 30.62
N GLY A 482 4.97 -13.10 29.59
CA GLY A 482 4.05 -14.23 29.52
C GLY A 482 4.81 -15.54 29.42
N ARG A 483 4.11 -16.65 29.68
CA ARG A 483 4.67 -17.99 29.60
C ARG A 483 3.79 -18.86 28.73
N VAL A 484 4.41 -19.51 27.74
CA VAL A 484 3.74 -20.45 26.83
C VAL A 484 4.40 -21.80 26.98
N ILE A 485 3.67 -22.76 27.56
CA ILE A 485 4.20 -24.08 27.93
C ILE A 485 5.41 -23.92 28.87
N ASN A 486 6.63 -24.05 28.34
CA ASN A 486 7.89 -23.98 29.09
C ASN A 486 8.77 -22.80 28.67
N PHE A 487 8.28 -21.92 27.80
CA PHE A 487 9.02 -20.78 27.30
C PHE A 487 8.52 -19.48 27.91
N ASP A 488 9.46 -18.62 28.29
CA ASP A 488 9.18 -17.25 28.70
C ASP A 488 9.30 -16.33 27.48
N VAL A 489 8.30 -15.49 27.28
CA VAL A 489 8.20 -14.64 26.08
C VAL A 489 9.05 -13.37 26.27
N GLY A 490 9.96 -13.13 25.33
CA GLY A 490 10.82 -11.94 25.28
C GLY A 490 10.12 -10.71 24.70
N THR A 491 10.92 -9.78 24.19
CA THR A 491 10.43 -8.61 23.43
C THR A 491 9.90 -9.08 22.09
N LEU A 492 8.64 -8.80 21.79
CA LEU A 492 8.00 -9.14 20.52
C LEU A 492 8.53 -8.22 19.42
N VAL A 493 8.84 -8.84 18.28
CA VAL A 493 9.39 -8.17 17.10
C VAL A 493 8.31 -8.00 16.04
N ASP A 494 7.54 -9.06 15.76
CA ASP A 494 6.55 -9.04 14.67
C ASP A 494 5.42 -10.07 14.91
N ILE A 495 4.30 -9.89 14.19
CA ILE A 495 3.19 -10.83 14.08
C ILE A 495 2.88 -11.14 12.61
N ALA A 496 2.53 -12.38 12.32
CA ALA A 496 2.16 -12.78 10.97
C ALA A 496 1.11 -13.89 10.98
N TRP A 497 0.25 -13.88 9.97
CA TRP A 497 -0.71 -14.95 9.75
C TRP A 497 -0.08 -16.10 8.98
N ALA A 498 -0.27 -17.33 9.47
CA ALA A 498 0.20 -18.55 8.81
C ALA A 498 -0.97 -19.40 8.32
N ASP A 499 -1.27 -19.34 7.02
CA ASP A 499 -2.29 -20.20 6.41
C ASP A 499 -1.85 -21.66 6.36
N ASN A 500 -0.57 -21.92 6.06
CA ASN A 500 -0.02 -23.26 5.97
C ASN A 500 0.70 -23.65 7.27
N GLY A 501 0.22 -24.73 7.90
CA GLY A 501 0.75 -25.25 9.16
C GLY A 501 1.95 -26.19 9.04
N ALA A 502 2.65 -26.29 7.90
CA ALA A 502 3.70 -27.31 7.71
C ALA A 502 4.80 -27.30 8.78
N GLY A 503 5.18 -26.12 9.29
CA GLY A 503 6.18 -25.94 10.37
C GLY A 503 5.57 -25.55 11.72
N LEU A 504 4.25 -25.68 11.85
CA LEU A 504 3.47 -25.23 13.01
C LEU A 504 2.55 -26.37 13.50
N PRO A 505 2.04 -26.30 14.74
CA PRO A 505 1.11 -27.31 15.24
C PRO A 505 -0.26 -27.31 14.56
N ALA A 506 -0.63 -26.21 13.88
CA ALA A 506 -1.87 -26.08 13.14
C ALA A 506 -1.71 -25.09 11.97
N SER A 507 -2.57 -25.23 10.96
CA SER A 507 -2.79 -24.24 9.89
C SER A 507 -3.76 -23.15 10.33
N ASN A 508 -3.77 -22.00 9.65
CA ASN A 508 -4.66 -20.88 9.91
C ASN A 508 -4.53 -20.36 11.35
N VAL A 509 -3.29 -19.99 11.71
CA VAL A 509 -2.94 -19.52 13.05
C VAL A 509 -2.29 -18.14 12.98
N ILE A 510 -2.56 -17.31 13.99
CA ILE A 510 -1.76 -16.11 14.21
C ILE A 510 -0.45 -16.52 14.88
N THR A 511 0.65 -15.92 14.44
CA THR A 511 1.97 -16.15 15.01
C THR A 511 2.59 -14.85 15.50
N ALA A 512 3.42 -14.95 16.54
CA ALA A 512 4.22 -13.85 17.06
C ALA A 512 5.66 -14.34 17.24
N LEU A 513 6.61 -13.49 16.87
CA LEU A 513 8.04 -13.76 16.98
C LEU A 513 8.66 -12.82 18.01
N ASP A 514 9.47 -13.36 18.92
CA ASP A 514 10.29 -12.56 19.82
C ASP A 514 11.74 -12.40 19.33
N GLU A 515 12.45 -11.43 19.92
CA GLU A 515 13.84 -11.09 19.58
C GLU A 515 14.84 -12.25 19.81
N ASN A 516 14.48 -13.23 20.64
CA ASN A 516 15.30 -14.39 20.95
C ASN A 516 14.92 -15.61 20.08
N GLY A 517 14.02 -15.45 19.11
CA GLY A 517 13.55 -16.49 18.20
C GLY A 517 12.57 -17.49 18.79
N LEU A 518 11.85 -17.10 19.85
CA LEU A 518 10.66 -17.82 20.28
C LEU A 518 9.52 -17.52 19.30
N LEU A 519 9.07 -18.54 18.58
CA LEU A 519 7.92 -18.45 17.69
C LEU A 519 6.68 -19.03 18.38
N ILE A 520 5.69 -18.19 18.61
CA ILE A 520 4.43 -18.52 19.28
C ILE A 520 3.35 -18.63 18.21
N ALA A 521 2.50 -19.64 18.28
CA ALA A 521 1.40 -19.85 17.35
C ALA A 521 0.10 -20.10 18.13
N CYS A 522 -0.93 -19.31 17.84
CA CYS A 522 -2.23 -19.40 18.50
C CYS A 522 -3.35 -19.62 17.48
N PRO A 523 -4.23 -20.62 17.67
CA PRO A 523 -5.41 -20.77 16.84
C PRO A 523 -6.43 -19.66 17.15
N PRO A 524 -7.12 -19.11 16.14
CA PRO A 524 -7.96 -17.92 16.29
C PRO A 524 -9.15 -18.13 17.25
N ARG A 525 -9.66 -19.36 17.35
CA ARG A 525 -10.82 -19.70 18.19
C ARG A 525 -10.46 -20.04 19.64
N PHE A 526 -9.22 -20.42 19.89
CA PHE A 526 -8.77 -20.92 21.19
C PHE A 526 -7.43 -20.26 21.54
N LEU A 527 -7.47 -18.95 21.81
CA LEU A 527 -6.28 -18.14 22.10
C LEU A 527 -5.57 -18.52 23.42
N GLN A 528 -6.16 -19.41 24.20
CA GLN A 528 -5.53 -20.07 25.35
C GLN A 528 -4.71 -21.33 24.96
N ASP A 529 -4.96 -21.93 23.80
CA ASP A 529 -4.36 -23.18 23.34
C ASP A 529 -3.20 -22.89 22.37
N CYS A 530 -2.33 -21.97 22.77
CA CYS A 530 -1.15 -21.61 21.98
C CYS A 530 -0.02 -22.62 22.15
N ALA A 531 0.74 -22.80 21.08
CA ALA A 531 2.01 -23.50 21.11
C ALA A 531 3.17 -22.52 20.97
N ALA A 532 4.37 -22.96 21.35
CA ALA A 532 5.59 -22.22 21.11
C ALA A 532 6.75 -23.16 20.76
N GLN A 533 7.66 -22.67 19.93
CA GLN A 533 8.90 -23.36 19.59
C GLN A 533 10.07 -22.38 19.56
N GLN A 534 11.23 -22.83 20.01
CA GLN A 534 12.47 -22.08 19.90
C GLN A 534 13.08 -22.34 18.52
N LEU A 535 13.30 -21.29 17.74
CA LEU A 535 13.99 -21.40 16.46
C LEU A 535 15.49 -21.65 16.69
N PRO A 536 16.11 -22.57 15.94
CA PRO A 536 17.56 -22.76 15.97
C PRO A 536 18.28 -21.64 15.18
N GLY A 537 19.58 -21.45 15.44
CA GLY A 537 20.40 -20.48 14.71
C GLY A 537 20.15 -19.01 15.09
N VAL A 538 19.44 -18.76 16.20
CA VAL A 538 19.17 -17.40 16.69
C VAL A 538 20.45 -16.68 17.12
N GLU A 539 21.51 -17.42 17.44
CA GLU A 539 22.83 -16.88 17.72
C GLU A 539 23.51 -16.23 16.52
N THR A 540 23.00 -16.46 15.30
CA THR A 540 23.47 -15.79 14.08
C THR A 540 22.62 -14.57 13.73
N TRP A 541 21.57 -14.29 14.50
CA TRP A 541 20.77 -13.09 14.31
C TRP A 541 21.45 -11.88 14.92
N GLU A 542 21.25 -10.71 14.32
CA GLU A 542 21.73 -9.44 14.87
C GLU A 542 20.57 -8.46 15.14
N SER A 543 19.66 -8.28 14.18
CA SER A 543 18.55 -7.34 14.26
C SER A 543 17.33 -7.84 13.49
N PRO A 544 16.66 -8.93 13.94
CA PRO A 544 15.42 -9.39 13.30
C PRO A 544 14.36 -8.28 13.34
N LYS A 545 13.63 -8.08 12.24
CA LYS A 545 12.61 -7.01 12.12
C LYS A 545 11.20 -7.50 11.82
N THR A 546 11.06 -8.41 10.86
CA THR A 546 9.76 -8.90 10.40
C THR A 546 9.89 -10.32 9.86
N MET A 547 8.78 -11.04 9.82
CA MET A 547 8.66 -12.39 9.32
C MET A 547 7.54 -12.54 8.27
N GLN A 548 7.72 -13.48 7.37
CA GLN A 548 6.75 -13.84 6.34
C GLN A 548 6.68 -15.35 6.15
N TYR A 549 5.48 -15.85 5.82
CA TYR A 549 5.28 -17.25 5.43
C TYR A 549 5.12 -17.39 3.93
N TRP A 550 5.82 -18.36 3.33
CA TRP A 550 5.61 -18.72 1.93
C TRP A 550 5.83 -20.22 1.72
N GLU A 551 4.85 -20.90 1.12
CA GLU A 551 4.82 -22.36 0.93
C GLU A 551 5.08 -23.17 2.23
N GLY A 552 4.62 -22.67 3.38
CA GLY A 552 4.83 -23.31 4.69
C GLY A 552 6.24 -23.14 5.27
N ARG A 553 7.12 -22.40 4.59
CA ARG A 553 8.42 -21.95 5.10
C ARG A 553 8.28 -20.61 5.82
N LEU A 554 9.12 -20.40 6.81
CA LEU A 554 9.23 -19.14 7.54
C LEU A 554 10.47 -18.37 7.07
N TYR A 555 10.28 -17.11 6.73
CA TYR A 555 11.34 -16.18 6.36
C TYR A 555 11.43 -15.08 7.41
N ILE A 556 12.62 -14.71 7.83
CA ILE A 556 12.85 -13.64 8.81
C ILE A 556 13.86 -12.65 8.24
N LEU A 557 13.46 -11.38 8.14
CA LEU A 557 14.33 -10.29 7.73
C LEU A 557 15.21 -9.86 8.90
N ASP A 558 16.53 -9.93 8.71
CA ASP A 558 17.52 -9.49 9.68
C ASP A 558 18.56 -8.58 9.00
N PRO A 559 18.29 -7.25 8.94
CA PRO A 559 19.18 -6.29 8.32
C PRO A 559 20.55 -6.19 9.00
N GLY A 560 20.64 -6.48 10.31
CA GLY A 560 21.92 -6.45 11.03
C GLY A 560 22.88 -7.51 10.50
N SER A 561 22.39 -8.74 10.33
CA SER A 561 23.17 -9.84 9.74
C SER A 561 23.31 -9.75 8.20
N ASN A 562 22.71 -8.72 7.60
CA ASN A 562 22.58 -8.56 6.15
C ASN A 562 21.99 -9.81 5.47
N GLN A 563 20.94 -10.40 6.08
CA GLN A 563 20.37 -11.66 5.65
C GLN A 563 18.83 -11.71 5.75
N ILE A 564 18.23 -12.58 4.93
CA ILE A 564 16.90 -13.12 5.18
C ILE A 564 17.08 -14.60 5.52
N TRP A 565 16.71 -14.98 6.74
CA TRP A 565 16.82 -16.35 7.22
C TRP A 565 15.62 -17.17 6.77
N ARG A 566 15.85 -18.32 6.15
CA ARG A 566 14.79 -19.25 5.71
C ARG A 566 14.78 -20.52 6.56
N TYR A 567 13.66 -20.76 7.23
CA TYR A 567 13.40 -21.97 7.97
C TYR A 567 12.49 -22.89 7.15
N ASP A 568 13.04 -24.04 6.76
CA ASP A 568 12.28 -25.10 6.10
C ASP A 568 11.57 -25.97 7.16
N PRO A 569 10.26 -26.26 6.99
CA PRO A 569 9.52 -27.05 7.95
C PRO A 569 9.95 -28.53 7.92
N SER A 570 10.02 -29.15 9.11
CA SER A 570 10.30 -30.58 9.25
C SER A 570 9.54 -31.14 10.46
N GLY A 571 8.72 -32.15 10.22
CA GLY A 571 7.96 -32.84 11.27
C GLY A 571 7.00 -31.93 12.05
N GLY A 572 6.40 -30.91 11.42
CA GLY A 572 5.48 -29.97 12.10
C GLY A 572 6.19 -28.89 12.93
N SER A 573 7.49 -28.68 12.72
CA SER A 573 8.30 -27.68 13.43
C SER A 573 9.35 -27.06 12.50
N PHE A 574 9.98 -25.97 12.94
CA PHE A 574 11.17 -25.38 12.31
C PHE A 574 12.45 -25.80 13.03
N GLY A 575 12.65 -27.11 13.23
CA GLY A 575 13.74 -27.65 14.04
C GLY A 575 15.13 -27.71 13.38
N SER A 576 15.26 -27.30 12.12
CA SER A 576 16.54 -27.32 11.39
C SER A 576 17.18 -25.93 11.35
N MET A 577 18.52 -25.85 11.28
CA MET A 577 19.24 -24.59 11.11
C MET A 577 18.70 -23.82 9.89
N PRO A 578 18.58 -22.48 9.98
CA PRO A 578 18.10 -21.69 8.87
C PRO A 578 19.09 -21.72 7.70
N LEU A 579 18.55 -21.53 6.51
CA LEU A 579 19.33 -21.32 5.30
C LEU A 579 19.41 -19.83 5.00
N GLU A 580 20.56 -19.41 4.49
CA GLU A 580 20.76 -18.07 3.95
C GLU A 580 19.97 -17.90 2.65
N TYR A 581 19.20 -16.82 2.53
CA TYR A 581 18.57 -16.45 1.27
C TYR A 581 19.59 -15.82 0.30
N PHE A 582 20.42 -14.91 0.80
CA PHE A 582 21.54 -14.32 0.07
C PHE A 582 22.80 -15.17 0.25
N ALA A 583 23.00 -16.09 -0.68
CA ALA A 583 24.17 -16.97 -0.71
C ALA A 583 25.32 -16.36 -1.54
N GLY A 584 26.56 -16.75 -1.24
CA GLY A 584 27.75 -16.31 -1.99
C GLY A 584 28.55 -15.22 -1.29
N VAL A 585 29.60 -14.74 -1.97
CA VAL A 585 30.58 -13.78 -1.42
C VAL A 585 30.11 -12.33 -1.60
N THR A 586 29.40 -12.04 -2.69
CA THR A 586 28.76 -10.74 -2.94
C THR A 586 27.32 -10.81 -2.47
N ARG A 587 27.03 -10.23 -1.30
CA ARG A 587 25.67 -10.07 -0.79
C ARG A 587 25.17 -8.65 -1.10
N PRO A 588 23.88 -8.48 -1.45
CA PRO A 588 23.31 -7.14 -1.52
C PRO A 588 23.38 -6.46 -0.14
N ASP A 589 23.53 -5.14 -0.10
CA ASP A 589 23.41 -4.38 1.13
C ASP A 589 21.94 -4.15 1.45
N ILE A 590 21.46 -4.85 2.47
CA ILE A 590 20.10 -4.76 3.00
C ILE A 590 20.07 -4.19 4.42
N THR A 591 21.16 -3.59 4.90
CA THR A 591 21.29 -3.11 6.29
C THR A 591 20.28 -2.02 6.65
N SER A 592 19.78 -1.30 5.64
CA SER A 592 18.74 -0.28 5.77
C SER A 592 17.31 -0.79 5.54
N ALA A 593 17.12 -2.10 5.37
CA ALA A 593 15.80 -2.69 5.15
C ALA A 593 14.87 -2.49 6.36
N VAL A 594 13.61 -2.19 6.08
CA VAL A 594 12.56 -1.97 7.09
C VAL A 594 11.49 -3.04 7.02
N ASP A 595 11.17 -3.55 5.83
CA ASP A 595 10.08 -4.50 5.63
C ASP A 595 10.30 -5.34 4.36
N PHE A 596 9.63 -6.49 4.25
CA PHE A 596 9.61 -7.32 3.05
C PHE A 596 8.30 -8.09 2.89
N ALA A 597 7.98 -8.43 1.64
CA ALA A 597 6.84 -9.26 1.31
C ALA A 597 7.20 -10.28 0.22
N ILE A 598 6.52 -11.43 0.25
CA ILE A 598 6.77 -12.54 -0.66
C ILE A 598 5.54 -12.74 -1.55
N THR A 599 5.75 -12.69 -2.87
CA THR A 599 4.69 -12.97 -3.84
C THR A 599 4.32 -14.46 -3.87
N SER A 600 3.16 -14.78 -4.45
CA SER A 600 2.73 -16.17 -4.65
C SER A 600 3.74 -17.03 -5.43
N VAL A 601 4.54 -16.42 -6.32
CA VAL A 601 5.59 -17.09 -7.12
C VAL A 601 6.98 -17.08 -6.47
N GLY A 602 7.12 -16.58 -5.24
CA GLY A 602 8.36 -16.62 -4.46
C GLY A 602 9.35 -15.47 -4.72
N ASP A 603 8.93 -14.40 -5.40
CA ASP A 603 9.71 -13.15 -5.39
C ASP A 603 9.62 -12.45 -4.04
N ILE A 604 10.76 -11.96 -3.56
CA ILE A 604 10.84 -11.12 -2.38
C ILE A 604 10.93 -9.66 -2.83
N TYR A 605 10.00 -8.84 -2.37
CA TYR A 605 10.09 -7.38 -2.39
C TYR A 605 10.64 -6.93 -1.05
N LEU A 606 11.66 -6.10 -1.07
CA LEU A 606 12.36 -5.61 0.11
C LEU A 606 12.33 -4.08 0.10
N LEU A 607 11.77 -3.49 1.15
CA LEU A 607 11.67 -2.05 1.35
C LEU A 607 12.85 -1.56 2.19
N LEU A 608 13.59 -0.57 1.67
CA LEU A 608 14.64 0.14 2.41
C LEU A 608 14.09 1.43 3.03
N ASN A 609 14.69 1.86 4.14
CA ASN A 609 14.32 3.10 4.84
C ASN A 609 14.49 4.38 4.01
N THR A 610 15.12 4.30 2.84
CA THR A 610 15.30 5.42 1.91
C THR A 610 14.21 5.50 0.85
N GLY A 611 13.20 4.62 0.88
CA GLY A 611 12.16 4.54 -0.16
C GLY A 611 12.52 3.67 -1.37
N VAL A 612 13.73 3.10 -1.41
CA VAL A 612 14.12 2.16 -2.45
C VAL A 612 13.47 0.81 -2.15
N VAL A 613 12.84 0.22 -3.19
CA VAL A 613 12.41 -1.18 -3.12
C VAL A 613 13.25 -2.01 -4.07
N ALA A 614 13.82 -3.08 -3.52
CA ALA A 614 14.56 -4.08 -4.27
C ALA A 614 13.71 -5.34 -4.43
N ARG A 615 13.83 -5.99 -5.58
CA ARG A 615 13.16 -7.27 -5.85
C ARG A 615 14.22 -8.35 -5.97
N PHE A 616 13.97 -9.51 -5.36
CA PHE A 616 14.87 -10.66 -5.40
C PHE A 616 14.12 -11.93 -5.79
N ARG A 617 14.82 -12.82 -6.48
CA ARG A 617 14.34 -14.17 -6.79
C ARG A 617 15.47 -15.16 -6.55
N ALA A 618 15.25 -16.09 -5.62
CA ALA A 618 16.23 -17.12 -5.24
C ALA A 618 17.60 -16.52 -4.86
N GLY A 619 17.62 -15.44 -4.08
CA GLY A 619 18.83 -14.76 -3.62
C GLY A 619 19.40 -13.72 -4.60
N GLU A 620 18.96 -13.72 -5.86
CA GLU A 620 19.50 -12.83 -6.90
C GLU A 620 18.63 -11.59 -7.10
N GLN A 621 19.26 -10.42 -7.17
CA GLN A 621 18.56 -9.16 -7.40
C GLN A 621 17.99 -9.09 -8.82
N GLN A 622 16.74 -8.67 -8.93
CA GLN A 622 16.02 -8.49 -10.19
C GLN A 622 15.91 -6.99 -10.53
N ASP A 623 15.77 -6.68 -11.82
CA ASP A 623 15.43 -5.32 -12.25
C ASP A 623 14.03 -4.95 -11.74
N PHE A 624 13.97 -3.90 -10.94
CA PHE A 624 12.72 -3.34 -10.41
C PHE A 624 12.92 -1.85 -10.10
N ALA A 625 11.94 -1.05 -10.45
CA ALA A 625 11.94 0.38 -10.18
C ALA A 625 10.49 0.87 -10.09
N PHE A 626 10.25 1.88 -9.25
CA PHE A 626 8.98 2.56 -9.24
C PHE A 626 8.91 3.66 -10.28
N THR A 627 7.69 3.93 -10.72
CA THR A 627 7.36 5.13 -11.48
C THR A 627 6.46 6.01 -10.63
N PHE A 628 7.06 6.84 -9.77
CA PHE A 628 6.34 7.88 -9.04
C PHE A 628 6.21 9.16 -9.88
N PRO A 629 5.11 9.92 -9.72
CA PRO A 629 5.05 11.29 -10.23
C PRO A 629 6.19 12.13 -9.67
N THR A 630 6.74 13.04 -10.47
CA THR A 630 7.86 13.92 -10.07
C THR A 630 7.63 14.78 -8.81
N THR A 631 6.38 14.88 -8.37
CA THR A 631 5.90 15.64 -7.21
C THR A 631 5.66 14.77 -5.97
N GLN A 632 5.87 13.45 -6.08
CA GLN A 632 5.75 12.48 -5.00
C GLN A 632 7.12 11.81 -4.80
N THR A 633 7.45 11.52 -3.55
CA THR A 633 8.69 10.83 -3.19
C THR A 633 8.43 9.95 -1.98
N LEU A 634 8.98 8.74 -2.01
CA LEU A 634 9.04 7.87 -0.84
C LEU A 634 10.41 8.06 -0.21
N THR A 635 10.48 8.61 1.00
CA THR A 635 11.76 9.03 1.62
C THR A 635 12.02 8.37 2.96
N SER A 636 10.99 8.09 3.73
CA SER A 636 11.08 7.45 5.04
C SER A 636 9.91 6.47 5.23
N PRO A 637 9.79 5.45 4.37
CA PRO A 637 8.71 4.47 4.50
C PRO A 637 8.87 3.66 5.79
N ARG A 638 7.73 3.34 6.43
CA ARG A 638 7.68 2.55 7.66
C ARG A 638 7.33 1.09 7.44
N ALA A 639 6.39 0.84 6.55
CA ALA A 639 5.86 -0.49 6.26
C ALA A 639 5.46 -0.61 4.79
N MET A 640 5.41 -1.85 4.32
CA MET A 640 4.93 -2.25 3.00
C MET A 640 3.93 -3.41 3.14
N TYR A 641 2.71 -3.18 2.69
CA TYR A 641 1.72 -4.24 2.60
C TYR A 641 1.59 -4.72 1.15
N MET A 642 1.67 -6.04 0.95
CA MET A 642 1.43 -6.68 -0.34
C MET A 642 0.04 -7.28 -0.39
N ASN A 643 -0.82 -6.72 -1.25
CA ASN A 643 -2.12 -7.30 -1.51
C ASN A 643 -2.00 -8.38 -2.58
N THR A 644 -2.11 -9.64 -2.19
CA THR A 644 -2.09 -10.78 -3.13
C THR A 644 -3.47 -11.18 -3.62
N ASN A 645 -4.53 -10.42 -3.27
CA ASN A 645 -5.88 -10.71 -3.73
C ASN A 645 -5.95 -10.67 -5.27
N PRO A 646 -6.42 -11.74 -5.95
CA PRO A 646 -6.42 -11.83 -7.42
C PRO A 646 -7.12 -10.66 -8.14
N ILE A 647 -8.10 -10.01 -7.50
CA ILE A 647 -8.85 -8.89 -8.09
C ILE A 647 -8.33 -7.51 -7.69
N ALA A 648 -7.36 -7.41 -6.78
CA ALA A 648 -6.88 -6.13 -6.24
C ALA A 648 -5.36 -6.14 -5.95
N GLN A 649 -4.58 -6.82 -6.79
CA GLN A 649 -3.14 -6.94 -6.58
C GLN A 649 -2.45 -5.58 -6.60
N GLY A 650 -1.68 -5.28 -5.55
CA GLY A 650 -0.91 -4.06 -5.45
C GLY A 650 0.02 -4.05 -4.25
N LEU A 651 0.94 -3.09 -4.26
CA LEU A 651 1.81 -2.79 -3.12
C LEU A 651 1.38 -1.47 -2.51
N PHE A 652 1.26 -1.47 -1.19
CA PHE A 652 0.95 -0.30 -0.40
C PHE A 652 2.15 0.07 0.46
N PHE A 653 2.42 1.36 0.61
CA PHE A 653 3.53 1.87 1.41
C PHE A 653 3.05 2.92 2.40
N VAL A 654 3.54 2.83 3.63
CA VAL A 654 3.31 3.84 4.65
C VAL A 654 4.45 4.85 4.65
N GLU A 655 4.19 6.09 4.26
CA GLU A 655 5.11 7.22 4.40
C GLU A 655 4.71 8.11 5.56
N GLN A 656 5.47 8.05 6.65
CA GLN A 656 5.12 8.73 7.89
C GLN A 656 5.38 10.24 7.81
N GLU A 657 6.48 10.69 7.18
CA GLU A 657 6.82 12.12 7.15
C GLU A 657 5.78 12.94 6.41
N THR A 658 5.25 12.39 5.32
CA THR A 658 4.20 13.04 4.52
C THR A 658 2.79 12.57 4.87
N ARG A 659 2.64 11.69 5.88
CA ARG A 659 1.36 11.14 6.37
C ARG A 659 0.52 10.54 5.25
N THR A 660 1.17 9.80 4.37
CA THR A 660 0.60 9.32 3.10
C THR A 660 0.67 7.80 3.05
N VAL A 661 -0.42 7.18 2.60
CA VAL A 661 -0.41 5.79 2.14
C VAL A 661 -0.30 5.80 0.63
N TYR A 662 0.78 5.28 0.08
CA TYR A 662 0.94 5.13 -1.37
C TYR A 662 0.42 3.77 -1.83
N GLU A 663 -0.20 3.74 -2.99
CA GLU A 663 -0.59 2.50 -3.67
C GLU A 663 0.07 2.44 -5.04
N THR A 664 0.60 1.26 -5.38
CA THR A 664 1.23 0.96 -6.67
C THR A 664 0.79 -0.41 -7.17
N THR A 665 0.94 -0.65 -8.47
CA THR A 665 0.82 -2.01 -9.03
C THR A 665 1.99 -2.89 -8.57
N MET A 666 1.85 -4.20 -8.70
CA MET A 666 2.98 -5.14 -8.47
C MET A 666 4.19 -4.85 -9.38
N ALA A 667 3.99 -4.16 -10.51
CA ALA A 667 5.06 -3.75 -11.41
C ALA A 667 5.75 -2.43 -11.01
N GLY A 668 5.32 -1.79 -9.91
CA GLY A 668 5.87 -0.53 -9.41
C GLY A 668 5.28 0.72 -10.07
N THR A 669 4.15 0.62 -10.78
CA THR A 669 3.46 1.79 -11.35
C THR A 669 2.61 2.45 -10.28
N PHE A 670 2.77 3.76 -10.07
CA PHE A 670 1.94 4.53 -9.15
C PHE A 670 0.45 4.47 -9.51
N ILE A 671 -0.39 4.21 -8.51
CA ILE A 671 -1.86 4.21 -8.62
C ILE A 671 -2.43 5.46 -7.93
N SER A 672 -2.19 5.60 -6.63
CA SER A 672 -2.79 6.65 -5.81
C SER A 672 -1.93 7.00 -4.59
N ALA A 673 -2.14 8.20 -4.04
CA ALA A 673 -1.61 8.64 -2.76
C ALA A 673 -2.78 9.01 -1.84
N TYR A 674 -3.00 8.25 -0.77
CA TYR A 674 -4.10 8.47 0.16
C TYR A 674 -3.64 9.28 1.37
N ARG A 675 -4.39 10.35 1.70
CA ARG A 675 -4.22 11.14 2.93
C ARG A 675 -5.55 11.26 3.66
N ALA A 676 -5.49 11.42 4.97
CA ALA A 676 -6.68 11.72 5.76
C ALA A 676 -7.21 13.14 5.46
N ASP A 677 -8.53 13.32 5.54
CA ASP A 677 -9.13 14.66 5.55
C ASP A 677 -8.60 15.50 6.73
N ASP A 678 -8.54 14.88 7.91
CA ASP A 678 -7.81 15.36 9.06
C ASP A 678 -6.44 14.66 9.13
N GLU A 679 -5.41 15.33 8.60
CA GLU A 679 -4.04 14.80 8.59
C GLU A 679 -3.46 14.56 9.98
N THR A 680 -4.04 15.11 11.06
CA THR A 680 -3.55 14.85 12.42
C THR A 680 -3.78 13.40 12.85
N LEU A 681 -4.78 12.73 12.27
CA LEU A 681 -5.04 11.32 12.52
C LEU A 681 -3.89 10.42 12.07
N TYR A 682 -3.09 10.86 11.09
CA TYR A 682 -1.94 10.13 10.54
C TYR A 682 -0.59 10.65 11.03
N ASN A 683 -0.56 11.43 12.14
CA ASN A 683 0.69 11.95 12.72
C ASN A 683 1.74 10.88 13.01
N SER A 684 1.31 9.68 13.40
CA SER A 684 2.17 8.55 13.76
C SER A 684 1.80 7.30 12.96
N LEU A 685 1.56 7.47 11.66
CA LEU A 685 1.23 6.39 10.73
C LEU A 685 2.40 5.37 10.70
N ASN A 686 2.10 4.09 10.93
CA ASN A 686 3.12 3.04 11.10
C ASN A 686 2.96 1.88 10.12
N ASP A 687 1.76 1.32 10.04
CA ASP A 687 1.49 0.10 9.26
C ASP A 687 0.05 0.11 8.72
N LEU A 688 -0.26 -0.80 7.80
CA LEU A 688 -1.59 -0.95 7.21
C LEU A 688 -1.88 -2.38 6.75
N VAL A 689 -3.18 -2.69 6.64
CA VAL A 689 -3.70 -3.89 5.96
C VAL A 689 -4.88 -3.52 5.08
N VAL A 690 -5.15 -4.32 4.05
CA VAL A 690 -6.23 -4.07 3.09
C VAL A 690 -7.23 -5.22 3.10
N ASP A 691 -8.51 -4.89 3.29
CA ASP A 691 -9.61 -5.79 2.98
C ASP A 691 -10.14 -5.48 1.58
N SER A 692 -9.73 -6.32 0.64
CA SER A 692 -10.14 -6.18 -0.76
C SER A 692 -11.62 -6.50 -1.01
N ASN A 693 -12.25 -7.30 -0.14
CA ASN A 693 -13.64 -7.68 -0.32
C ASN A 693 -14.58 -6.53 0.06
N LEU A 694 -14.22 -5.78 1.10
CA LEU A 694 -14.93 -4.60 1.55
C LEU A 694 -14.44 -3.30 0.88
N GLY A 695 -13.31 -3.35 0.17
CA GLY A 695 -12.66 -2.17 -0.41
C GLY A 695 -12.17 -1.20 0.67
N LEU A 696 -11.75 -1.73 1.83
CA LEU A 696 -11.29 -0.96 2.98
C LEU A 696 -9.79 -1.09 3.16
N VAL A 697 -9.15 0.02 3.54
CA VAL A 697 -7.77 0.05 4.02
C VAL A 697 -7.82 0.41 5.49
N TYR A 698 -7.19 -0.42 6.32
CA TYR A 698 -7.00 -0.16 7.74
C TYR A 698 -5.58 0.32 7.97
N ALA A 699 -5.43 1.50 8.55
CA ALA A 699 -4.16 2.11 8.85
C ALA A 699 -3.95 2.21 10.37
N LEU A 700 -2.79 1.79 10.84
CA LEU A 700 -2.34 1.99 12.21
C LEU A 700 -1.66 3.35 12.33
N SER A 701 -2.16 4.19 13.23
CA SER A 701 -1.53 5.46 13.55
C SER A 701 -1.52 5.71 15.05
N GLY A 702 -0.33 5.79 15.63
CA GLY A 702 -0.13 5.95 17.07
C GLY A 702 -0.73 4.78 17.84
N ASN A 703 -1.82 5.05 18.57
CA ASN A 703 -2.52 4.07 19.40
C ASN A 703 -3.85 3.60 18.80
N SER A 704 -4.16 3.98 17.56
CA SER A 704 -5.49 3.82 16.98
C SER A 704 -5.46 3.13 15.61
N ILE A 705 -6.53 2.42 15.31
CA ILE A 705 -6.84 1.85 14.00
C ILE A 705 -7.82 2.78 13.32
N PHE A 706 -7.50 3.23 12.11
CA PHE A 706 -8.38 4.00 11.25
C PHE A 706 -8.71 3.19 9.99
N ALA A 707 -9.92 3.32 9.48
CA ALA A 707 -10.32 2.74 8.21
C ALA A 707 -10.74 3.81 7.22
N PHE A 708 -10.44 3.59 5.95
CA PHE A 708 -11.00 4.37 4.85
C PHE A 708 -11.33 3.48 3.66
N ARG A 709 -12.27 3.94 2.83
CA ARG A 709 -12.59 3.26 1.56
C ARG A 709 -11.54 3.57 0.52
N ARG A 710 -11.01 2.51 -0.10
CA ARG A 710 -10.02 2.60 -1.20
C ARG A 710 -10.60 3.38 -2.38
N ASP A 711 -11.84 3.07 -2.74
CA ASP A 711 -12.61 3.74 -3.79
C ASP A 711 -13.56 4.80 -3.18
N GLY A 712 -13.68 5.93 -3.87
CA GLY A 712 -14.35 7.14 -3.38
C GLY A 712 -15.83 7.20 -3.65
#